data_AF-A0A961NG84-F1
#
_entry.id   AF-A0A961NG84-F1
#
_cell.length_a   1.000
_cell.length_b   1.000
_cell.length_c   1.000
_cell.angle_alpha   90.00
_cell.angle_beta   90.00
_cell.angle_gamma   90.00
#
_symmetry.space_group_name_H-M   'P 1'
#
loop_
_entity.id
_entity.type
_entity.pdbx_description
1 polymer ?
#
loop_
_entity_poly.entity_id
_entity_poly.type
_entity_poly.pdbx_seq_one_letter_code
_entity_poly.pdbx_strand_id
1 'polypeptide(L)'
;MGFDLRRPIGLFVDLNNPIVRLMQIVTMFRWYYKIVLALILLAGTQCVKDFADQPFLAFVTPSASFKITGSVSGLTGTLILKTGSKEVTITGNGPFEFGQRFSSGESYDITASAPSGFVCNVSNASGVVYGDITNIYVNCALSGVAISGLDLNYISQNPGAFNSAQLSWSTDFSGTYIVKHGTDCTSGTALGTGANISGPTSPGATIMTTINASELAAGPNTVHVCLYNAGPTFYDSNSAAITVDNVAPTIAASPTAGNQSSVTSVSFSCTDPGAGCNGMAVSSQTVGAPAAAPNPSDPAINNDGSSPTPAAYGSAIGLTDQSVTTIEVIAVDNAGNVSAVQSFSYLVDASLNSLSSPAATNPYVSAVGTKTSTVFSWISDRSTMPYEIRIGSTDCTDGTVIDSGTTSGAGHTTGAIAASAFALGVNTVRICEENLIGNKGMGITLSVTRDETAPVITSATGAGSSVSYGGTIVYTFSEQIDTGSTVIGGGDLSTEDNGGVWGTTGSFTDDKLTLGPAASYWNPGFARALSLTVYDLAGNSATVNHTYDFPDGTVQPFFSNAKIWNSYIKNDSAKEIDASNVACDETENNFYYGCIHGGEFRKVMVIDSAPDDCTGITATDTNGWYDWVCYDPPGTGPVEVVSWHRKDGIQLADLINFAGPGWNTNAVAIAGSSFTAAPAAQWWSNPVQTIPAAGGAVTTPNVVYVVGSNTQISDTLDIQANNVTLVTAKTANLSVATTNTIVSNTGKSFTWIEGNFDGGTTITDAAIRIIGSSKYHRLDHINVFNALSTSVRGGIYLRDFQDSLIQNVRVANTLAGSGIVVYSAGTNFTRNMFRTLTLNQNSGSGLLFITTGTISDVIVMDSYFFANDIHGLHVQGSGGVSNSIFMNSTALNNTSAGFSIATSGSSSNTFVNLLGVNNGTDGLLLVSNSGNQVIDAGFGDNGAFSVNMNATGRAFFSGLLLSSPAGGNCSGGAGTGITTPGCNAEGASDHTAIVGFNPKPPGGGPIGRMTAADPLNGSARNLTYSPTIDWINFQYPFRGWGLQASASGPYDSGGRARCFGAIGSACWQTDLSLRSGAMEFKDPPGGLSCPPNGNAVVVHNWATATTGSVTFLRHAMERGNDGVSDLPFCLGNEDCIYTPNFGGYQGHNTLTASGCTSIATGGSIENVDFYEYSVNGF
;
A
#
# COMPACT_ATOMS: atom_id res chain seq x y z
N MET A 1 -40.21 13.27 -15.33
CA MET A 1 -41.26 14.31 -15.36
C MET A 1 -42.34 13.89 -14.38
N GLY A 2 -42.69 14.72 -13.40
CA GLY A 2 -43.70 14.37 -12.40
C GLY A 2 -45.13 14.63 -12.87
N PHE A 3 -46.09 13.86 -12.37
CA PHE A 3 -47.51 14.17 -12.45
C PHE A 3 -48.16 14.06 -11.07
N ASP A 4 -48.69 15.19 -10.61
CA ASP A 4 -49.35 15.36 -9.32
C ASP A 4 -50.84 14.97 -9.41
N LEU A 5 -51.36 14.39 -8.34
CA LEU A 5 -52.74 13.93 -8.20
C LEU A 5 -53.58 14.99 -7.48
N ARG A 6 -54.42 15.75 -8.22
CA ARG A 6 -55.59 16.39 -7.58
C ARG A 6 -56.74 16.84 -8.49
N ARG A 7 -57.93 16.34 -8.10
CA ARG A 7 -59.32 16.85 -8.27
C ARG A 7 -60.19 16.27 -9.42
N PRO A 8 -61.47 15.94 -9.13
CA PRO A 8 -62.41 15.43 -10.11
C PRO A 8 -63.20 16.56 -10.78
N ILE A 9 -63.53 16.37 -12.06
CA ILE A 9 -64.57 17.15 -12.77
C ILE A 9 -65.60 16.15 -13.27
N GLY A 10 -66.83 16.27 -12.76
CA GLY A 10 -67.97 15.53 -13.29
C GLY A 10 -68.43 16.14 -14.61
N LEU A 11 -68.67 15.30 -15.62
CA LEU A 11 -69.36 15.71 -16.85
C LEU A 11 -70.51 14.73 -17.11
N PHE A 12 -71.74 15.24 -16.99
CA PHE A 12 -72.91 14.56 -17.57
C PHE A 12 -72.78 14.54 -19.09
N VAL A 13 -72.98 13.38 -19.73
CA VAL A 13 -73.12 13.28 -21.18
C VAL A 13 -74.33 12.39 -21.51
N ASP A 14 -75.13 12.87 -22.46
CA ASP A 14 -76.44 12.36 -22.86
C ASP A 14 -76.37 10.97 -23.54
N LEU A 15 -77.27 10.06 -23.16
CA LEU A 15 -77.30 8.65 -23.58
C LEU A 15 -78.10 8.39 -24.88
N ASN A 16 -78.68 9.41 -25.50
CA ASN A 16 -79.59 9.27 -26.65
C ASN A 16 -78.95 9.41 -28.05
N ASN A 17 -77.63 9.57 -28.17
CA ASN A 17 -76.98 9.65 -29.48
C ASN A 17 -76.52 8.27 -30.00
N PRO A 18 -77.07 7.76 -31.13
CA PRO A 18 -76.71 6.43 -31.66
C PRO A 18 -75.26 6.33 -32.17
N ILE A 19 -74.63 7.44 -32.56
CA ILE A 19 -73.22 7.47 -33.00
C ILE A 19 -72.29 7.24 -31.81
N VAL A 20 -72.63 7.79 -30.63
CA VAL A 20 -71.87 7.61 -29.39
C VAL A 20 -71.97 6.16 -28.90
N ARG A 21 -73.14 5.52 -28.99
CA ARG A 21 -73.28 4.09 -28.68
C ARG A 21 -72.43 3.21 -29.60
N LEU A 22 -72.36 3.51 -30.89
CA LEU A 22 -71.55 2.72 -31.83
C LEU A 22 -70.04 2.84 -31.51
N MET A 23 -69.56 4.04 -31.19
CA MET A 23 -68.18 4.25 -30.75
C MET A 23 -67.87 3.57 -29.40
N GLN A 24 -68.81 3.59 -28.44
CA GLN A 24 -68.66 2.90 -27.15
C GLN A 24 -68.66 1.37 -27.29
N ILE A 25 -69.48 0.80 -28.18
CA ILE A 25 -69.48 -0.65 -28.43
C ILE A 25 -68.19 -1.09 -29.14
N VAL A 26 -67.69 -0.33 -30.12
CA VAL A 26 -66.42 -0.64 -30.80
C VAL A 26 -65.20 -0.47 -29.88
N THR A 27 -65.22 0.49 -28.95
CA THR A 27 -64.17 0.61 -27.93
C THR A 27 -64.29 -0.48 -26.86
N MET A 28 -65.49 -0.80 -26.36
CA MET A 28 -65.67 -1.95 -25.45
C MET A 28 -65.26 -3.27 -26.10
N PHE A 29 -65.60 -3.54 -27.36
CA PHE A 29 -65.11 -4.75 -28.06
C PHE A 29 -63.60 -4.74 -28.25
N ARG A 30 -62.96 -3.59 -28.53
CA ARG A 30 -61.49 -3.51 -28.59
C ARG A 30 -60.82 -3.72 -27.23
N TRP A 31 -61.43 -3.24 -26.14
CA TRP A 31 -60.94 -3.49 -24.77
C TRP A 31 -61.18 -4.94 -24.34
N TYR A 32 -62.37 -5.50 -24.60
CA TYR A 32 -62.69 -6.89 -24.27
C TYR A 32 -61.86 -7.88 -25.09
N TYR A 33 -61.65 -7.62 -26.39
CA TYR A 33 -60.75 -8.43 -27.21
C TYR A 33 -59.29 -8.28 -26.76
N LYS A 34 -58.83 -7.09 -26.37
CA LYS A 34 -57.49 -6.93 -25.77
C LYS A 34 -57.35 -7.61 -24.41
N ILE A 35 -58.38 -7.59 -23.56
CA ILE A 35 -58.39 -8.26 -22.24
C ILE A 35 -58.46 -9.78 -22.41
N VAL A 36 -59.27 -10.29 -23.33
CA VAL A 36 -59.34 -11.73 -23.64
C VAL A 36 -58.08 -12.22 -24.35
N LEU A 37 -57.52 -11.45 -25.30
CA LEU A 37 -56.23 -11.79 -25.92
C LEU A 37 -55.09 -11.71 -24.90
N ALA A 38 -55.10 -10.73 -23.99
CA ALA A 38 -54.16 -10.67 -22.87
C ALA A 38 -54.35 -11.85 -21.91
N LEU A 39 -55.57 -12.22 -21.52
CA LEU A 39 -55.83 -13.39 -20.67
C LEU A 39 -55.44 -14.71 -21.35
N ILE A 40 -55.58 -14.83 -22.68
CA ILE A 40 -55.14 -15.99 -23.45
C ILE A 40 -53.61 -16.00 -23.62
N LEU A 41 -52.96 -14.85 -23.76
CA LEU A 41 -51.50 -14.71 -23.71
C LEU A 41 -50.96 -15.07 -22.32
N LEU A 42 -51.47 -14.46 -21.24
CA LEU A 42 -51.11 -14.74 -19.84
C LEU A 42 -51.40 -16.18 -19.38
N ALA A 43 -52.34 -16.88 -20.03
CA ALA A 43 -52.59 -18.31 -19.80
C ALA A 43 -51.66 -19.21 -20.64
N GLY A 44 -51.12 -18.72 -21.75
CA GLY A 44 -50.25 -19.46 -22.67
C GLY A 44 -48.74 -19.28 -22.41
N THR A 45 -48.32 -18.18 -21.80
CA THR A 45 -46.91 -17.88 -21.50
C THR A 45 -46.60 -18.14 -20.02
N GLN A 46 -46.51 -19.42 -19.63
CA GLN A 46 -46.17 -19.83 -18.24
C GLN A 46 -44.91 -20.69 -18.13
N CYS A 47 -44.02 -20.53 -19.11
CA CYS A 47 -42.57 -20.76 -19.06
C CYS A 47 -42.02 -19.91 -20.21
N VAL A 48 -41.54 -18.70 -19.89
CA VAL A 48 -40.72 -17.86 -20.76
C VAL A 48 -39.66 -17.25 -19.85
N LYS A 49 -38.48 -16.96 -20.40
CA LYS A 49 -37.38 -16.28 -19.71
C LYS A 49 -37.69 -14.79 -19.48
N ASP A 50 -38.82 -14.49 -18.84
CA ASP A 50 -39.28 -13.14 -18.48
C ASP A 50 -38.74 -12.74 -17.10
N PHE A 51 -37.42 -12.69 -17.00
CA PHE A 51 -36.76 -11.74 -16.11
C PHE A 51 -36.12 -10.70 -17.01
N ALA A 52 -36.50 -9.43 -16.84
CA ALA A 52 -36.13 -8.39 -17.80
C ALA A 52 -34.60 -8.28 -17.92
N ASP A 53 -34.09 -8.34 -19.15
CA ASP A 53 -32.71 -7.96 -19.46
C ASP A 53 -32.54 -6.47 -19.13
N GLN A 54 -32.12 -6.18 -17.89
CA GLN A 54 -31.65 -4.89 -17.43
C GLN A 54 -30.26 -5.13 -16.83
N PRO A 55 -29.16 -4.79 -17.53
CA PRO A 55 -27.82 -4.92 -16.96
C PRO A 55 -27.60 -3.84 -15.89
N PHE A 56 -26.82 -4.18 -14.86
CA PHE A 56 -26.35 -3.31 -13.76
C PHE A 56 -27.47 -2.76 -12.83
N LEU A 57 -27.46 -3.07 -11.53
CA LEU A 57 -26.39 -2.71 -10.58
C LEU A 57 -26.37 -3.59 -9.32
N ALA A 58 -25.18 -3.69 -8.72
CA ALA A 58 -24.95 -3.97 -7.30
C ALA A 58 -25.03 -5.43 -6.80
N PHE A 59 -24.34 -6.37 -7.44
CA PHE A 59 -23.10 -6.75 -6.75
C PHE A 59 -21.99 -5.93 -7.39
N VAL A 60 -20.94 -5.58 -6.63
CA VAL A 60 -19.78 -4.93 -7.23
C VAL A 60 -19.13 -5.99 -8.10
N THR A 61 -19.28 -5.89 -9.42
CA THR A 61 -18.40 -6.63 -10.33
C THR A 61 -16.97 -6.21 -9.98
N PRO A 62 -16.05 -7.10 -9.57
CA PRO A 62 -14.70 -6.71 -9.25
C PRO A 62 -14.07 -5.85 -10.35
N SER A 63 -13.13 -4.99 -9.96
CA SER A 63 -12.54 -4.00 -10.88
C SER A 63 -11.86 -4.71 -12.06
N ALA A 64 -12.26 -4.38 -13.29
CA ALA A 64 -11.82 -5.07 -14.51
C ALA A 64 -10.29 -5.28 -14.57
N SER A 65 -9.80 -6.48 -14.93
CA SER A 65 -8.36 -6.76 -14.88
C SER A 65 -7.73 -6.92 -16.27
N PHE A 66 -6.50 -6.41 -16.45
CA PHE A 66 -5.86 -6.21 -17.74
C PHE A 66 -4.36 -6.61 -17.75
N LYS A 67 -3.74 -6.63 -18.94
CA LYS A 67 -2.33 -6.99 -19.16
C LYS A 67 -1.47 -5.79 -19.58
N ILE A 68 -0.15 -5.90 -19.38
CA ILE A 68 0.85 -4.94 -19.88
C ILE A 68 1.89 -5.65 -20.75
N THR A 69 2.11 -5.12 -21.97
CA THR A 69 3.01 -5.64 -23.01
C THR A 69 3.73 -4.51 -23.76
N GLY A 70 4.85 -4.81 -24.43
CA GLY A 70 5.66 -3.80 -25.14
C GLY A 70 6.75 -4.39 -26.04
N SER A 71 7.70 -3.55 -26.48
CA SER A 71 8.84 -3.97 -27.32
C SER A 71 10.14 -3.18 -27.11
N VAL A 72 11.28 -3.77 -27.51
CA VAL A 72 12.64 -3.22 -27.29
C VAL A 72 13.43 -3.17 -28.60
N SER A 73 14.19 -2.08 -28.81
CA SER A 73 15.07 -1.86 -29.95
C SER A 73 16.45 -1.26 -29.55
N GLY A 74 17.46 -1.43 -30.39
CA GLY A 74 18.82 -0.90 -30.16
C GLY A 74 19.63 -1.58 -29.04
N LEU A 75 19.08 -2.61 -28.39
CA LEU A 75 19.72 -3.31 -27.29
C LEU A 75 20.83 -4.25 -27.78
N THR A 76 22.01 -4.14 -27.16
CA THR A 76 23.10 -5.12 -27.23
C THR A 76 23.53 -5.46 -25.80
N GLY A 77 22.93 -6.49 -25.21
CA GLY A 77 23.11 -6.87 -23.81
C GLY A 77 21.83 -7.42 -23.19
N THR A 78 21.79 -7.52 -21.85
CA THR A 78 20.56 -7.83 -21.10
C THR A 78 19.95 -6.52 -20.57
N LEU A 79 18.61 -6.44 -20.62
CA LEU A 79 17.78 -5.37 -20.09
C LEU A 79 16.78 -5.99 -19.11
N ILE A 80 16.54 -5.34 -17.98
CA ILE A 80 15.47 -5.73 -17.04
C ILE A 80 14.46 -4.60 -16.98
N LEU A 81 13.17 -4.92 -17.09
CA LEU A 81 12.05 -4.00 -16.89
C LEU A 81 11.26 -4.41 -15.63
N LYS A 82 10.85 -3.44 -14.81
CA LYS A 82 10.09 -3.67 -13.57
C LYS A 82 8.96 -2.65 -13.38
N THR A 83 7.83 -3.08 -12.84
CA THR A 83 6.75 -2.22 -12.33
C THR A 83 6.20 -2.80 -11.02
N GLY A 84 6.41 -2.09 -9.91
CA GLY A 84 6.18 -2.63 -8.56
C GLY A 84 6.91 -3.97 -8.35
N SER A 85 6.22 -4.95 -7.78
CA SER A 85 6.74 -6.31 -7.56
C SER A 85 6.84 -7.18 -8.83
N LYS A 86 6.37 -6.70 -9.98
CA LYS A 86 6.30 -7.46 -11.24
C LYS A 86 7.50 -7.11 -12.14
N GLU A 87 8.26 -8.11 -12.60
CA GLU A 87 9.45 -7.91 -13.44
C GLU A 87 9.49 -8.80 -14.69
N VAL A 88 10.23 -8.37 -15.71
CA VAL A 88 10.52 -9.14 -16.93
C VAL A 88 11.95 -8.90 -17.40
N THR A 89 12.67 -10.00 -17.73
CA THR A 89 14.05 -9.97 -18.23
C THR A 89 14.07 -10.10 -19.75
N ILE A 90 14.80 -9.21 -20.43
CA ILE A 90 14.83 -9.10 -21.89
C ILE A 90 16.28 -9.23 -22.37
N THR A 91 16.56 -10.27 -23.16
CA THR A 91 17.93 -10.61 -23.62
C THR A 91 18.19 -10.28 -25.09
N GLY A 92 17.34 -9.46 -25.71
CA GLY A 92 17.44 -9.07 -27.12
C GLY A 92 16.28 -8.19 -27.58
N ASN A 93 16.35 -7.70 -28.81
CA ASN A 93 15.29 -6.88 -29.41
C ASN A 93 14.06 -7.74 -29.74
N GLY A 94 12.86 -7.27 -29.41
CA GLY A 94 11.61 -8.02 -29.59
C GLY A 94 10.49 -7.60 -28.63
N PRO A 95 9.33 -8.31 -28.65
CA PRO A 95 8.21 -8.05 -27.76
C PRO A 95 8.38 -8.67 -26.36
N PHE A 96 7.65 -8.16 -25.36
CA PHE A 96 7.58 -8.69 -23.99
C PHE A 96 6.16 -8.57 -23.38
N GLU A 97 5.88 -9.36 -22.34
CA GLU A 97 4.64 -9.36 -21.55
C GLU A 97 4.96 -9.53 -20.05
N PHE A 98 4.24 -8.82 -19.18
CA PHE A 98 4.24 -9.09 -17.74
C PHE A 98 3.24 -10.22 -17.43
N GLY A 99 3.71 -11.33 -16.85
CA GLY A 99 2.94 -12.58 -16.71
C GLY A 99 1.83 -12.61 -15.65
N GLN A 100 1.39 -11.46 -15.13
CA GLN A 100 0.30 -11.32 -14.14
C GLN A 100 -0.64 -10.18 -14.55
N ARG A 101 -1.92 -10.28 -14.18
CA ARG A 101 -2.91 -9.23 -14.46
C ARG A 101 -2.77 -8.03 -13.52
N PHE A 102 -3.35 -6.91 -13.92
CA PHE A 102 -3.39 -5.63 -13.20
C PHE A 102 -4.85 -5.19 -13.06
N SER A 103 -5.26 -4.67 -11.90
CA SER A 103 -6.63 -4.16 -11.68
C SER A 103 -6.90 -2.88 -12.48
N SER A 104 -8.17 -2.61 -12.81
CA SER A 104 -8.60 -1.30 -13.31
C SER A 104 -8.36 -0.26 -12.23
N GLY A 105 -7.65 0.82 -12.56
CA GLY A 105 -7.19 1.80 -11.58
C GLY A 105 -5.83 1.48 -10.93
N GLU A 106 -5.24 0.30 -11.15
CA GLU A 106 -3.86 0.01 -10.71
C GLU A 106 -2.89 0.91 -11.47
N SER A 107 -1.99 1.59 -10.77
CA SER A 107 -0.90 2.34 -11.38
C SER A 107 0.20 1.38 -11.86
N TYR A 108 0.91 1.79 -12.90
CA TYR A 108 2.13 1.12 -13.34
C TYR A 108 3.23 2.18 -13.54
N ASP A 109 4.48 1.82 -13.25
CA ASP A 109 5.66 2.62 -13.56
C ASP A 109 6.85 1.72 -13.92
N ILE A 110 7.29 1.79 -15.18
CA ILE A 110 8.21 0.84 -15.80
C ILE A 110 9.62 1.41 -15.81
N THR A 111 10.44 0.91 -14.89
CA THR A 111 11.88 1.22 -14.81
C THR A 111 12.71 0.29 -15.69
N ALA A 112 13.87 0.76 -16.18
CA ALA A 112 14.75 0.02 -17.08
C ALA A 112 16.22 0.02 -16.62
N SER A 113 16.85 -1.16 -16.60
CA SER A 113 18.27 -1.33 -16.28
C SER A 113 19.09 -1.71 -17.52
N ALA A 114 19.98 -0.81 -17.97
CA ALA A 114 20.64 -0.87 -19.29
C ALA A 114 22.13 -1.27 -19.23
N PRO A 115 22.70 -1.86 -20.32
CA PRO A 115 24.10 -2.27 -20.37
C PRO A 115 25.09 -1.12 -20.62
N SER A 116 26.36 -1.33 -20.24
CA SER A 116 27.45 -0.34 -20.33
C SER A 116 27.75 0.12 -21.76
N GLY A 117 27.94 1.43 -21.96
CA GLY A 117 28.24 2.03 -23.27
C GLY A 117 27.00 2.37 -24.10
N PHE A 118 25.80 2.15 -23.55
CA PHE A 118 24.51 2.51 -24.14
C PHE A 118 23.70 3.37 -23.16
N VAL A 119 22.71 4.11 -23.68
CA VAL A 119 21.73 4.88 -22.91
C VAL A 119 20.35 4.51 -23.42
N CYS A 120 19.54 3.78 -22.66
CA CYS A 120 18.27 3.23 -23.17
C CYS A 120 17.05 3.88 -22.51
N ASN A 121 16.14 4.43 -23.34
CA ASN A 121 15.00 5.24 -22.90
C ASN A 121 13.68 4.50 -23.06
N VAL A 122 12.82 4.47 -22.03
CA VAL A 122 11.46 3.88 -22.05
C VAL A 122 10.42 4.94 -22.41
N SER A 123 9.45 4.62 -23.26
CA SER A 123 8.28 5.45 -23.54
C SER A 123 7.00 4.84 -22.97
N ASN A 124 6.05 5.72 -22.59
CA ASN A 124 4.83 5.37 -21.84
C ASN A 124 5.12 4.59 -20.53
N ALA A 125 6.25 4.86 -19.88
CA ALA A 125 6.74 4.12 -18.72
C ALA A 125 5.73 4.06 -17.57
N SER A 126 5.06 5.18 -17.28
CA SER A 126 4.10 5.32 -16.18
C SER A 126 2.68 5.54 -16.66
N GLY A 127 1.69 5.00 -15.95
CA GLY A 127 0.27 5.26 -16.22
C GLY A 127 -0.66 4.60 -15.20
N VAL A 128 -1.94 4.58 -15.54
CA VAL A 128 -2.97 3.83 -14.79
C VAL A 128 -3.66 2.88 -15.75
N VAL A 129 -3.81 1.63 -15.32
CA VAL A 129 -4.39 0.57 -16.13
C VAL A 129 -5.91 0.73 -16.16
N TYR A 130 -6.47 1.02 -17.33
CA TYR A 130 -7.92 1.03 -17.59
C TYR A 130 -8.31 0.15 -18.80
N GLY A 131 -7.35 -0.68 -19.24
CA GLY A 131 -7.40 -1.48 -20.46
C GLY A 131 -6.04 -2.18 -20.65
N ASP A 132 -5.96 -3.14 -21.58
CA ASP A 132 -4.68 -3.77 -21.93
C ASP A 132 -3.70 -2.72 -22.49
N ILE A 133 -2.55 -2.58 -21.84
CA ILE A 133 -1.47 -1.67 -22.24
C ILE A 133 -0.52 -2.41 -23.18
N THR A 134 -0.38 -1.93 -24.42
CA THR A 134 0.39 -2.62 -25.47
C THR A 134 1.44 -1.73 -26.16
N ASN A 135 1.67 -0.54 -25.61
CA ASN A 135 2.37 0.56 -26.27
C ASN A 135 3.63 1.04 -25.53
N ILE A 136 4.32 0.15 -24.82
CA ILE A 136 5.62 0.43 -24.17
C ILE A 136 6.77 0.18 -25.17
N TYR A 137 7.72 1.11 -25.34
CA TYR A 137 8.86 1.00 -26.28
C TYR A 137 10.22 1.46 -25.69
N VAL A 138 11.37 0.89 -26.12
CA VAL A 138 12.74 1.17 -25.55
C VAL A 138 13.89 1.30 -26.62
N ASN A 139 14.84 2.30 -26.55
CA ASN A 139 15.87 2.69 -27.62
C ASN A 139 17.24 3.42 -27.16
N CYS A 140 18.42 3.46 -27.91
CA CYS A 140 19.84 3.95 -27.46
C CYS A 140 20.93 4.56 -28.52
N ALA A 141 22.06 5.35 -28.21
CA ALA A 141 23.11 6.04 -29.16
C ALA A 141 24.61 6.60 -28.69
N LEU A 142 25.50 7.33 -29.52
CA LEU A 142 27.01 7.72 -29.36
C LEU A 142 27.67 9.06 -30.08
N SER A 143 28.98 9.55 -29.91
CA SER A 143 29.69 10.81 -30.55
C SER A 143 31.30 11.17 -30.41
N GLY A 144 31.99 12.22 -31.06
CA GLY A 144 33.44 12.81 -30.86
C GLY A 144 34.27 13.80 -31.88
N VAL A 145 35.29 14.69 -31.49
CA VAL A 145 36.53 15.46 -32.15
C VAL A 145 37.21 16.59 -31.23
N ALA A 146 38.54 17.02 -31.27
CA ALA A 146 39.15 18.04 -30.30
C ALA A 146 40.46 18.92 -30.59
N ILE A 147 40.50 20.21 -30.15
CA ILE A 147 41.72 21.13 -30.03
C ILE A 147 42.36 21.08 -28.62
N SER A 148 43.69 21.34 -28.50
CA SER A 148 44.45 21.21 -27.23
C SER A 148 45.22 22.44 -26.68
N GLY A 149 45.52 23.50 -27.46
CA GLY A 149 46.10 24.74 -26.90
C GLY A 149 46.79 25.70 -27.88
N LEU A 150 47.02 26.95 -27.45
CA LEU A 150 47.75 28.02 -28.17
C LEU A 150 48.75 28.65 -27.17
N ASP A 151 50.00 28.91 -27.58
CA ASP A 151 51.07 29.38 -26.67
C ASP A 151 51.09 30.90 -26.43
N LEU A 152 50.76 31.71 -27.45
CA LEU A 152 50.71 33.17 -27.41
C LEU A 152 49.42 33.71 -28.03
N ASN A 153 48.69 34.49 -27.25
CA ASN A 153 47.45 35.16 -27.69
C ASN A 153 47.72 36.53 -28.36
N TYR A 154 48.90 37.11 -28.14
CA TYR A 154 49.34 38.41 -28.65
C TYR A 154 50.71 38.28 -29.31
N ILE A 155 50.87 38.90 -30.48
CA ILE A 155 52.12 38.95 -31.25
C ILE A 155 52.29 40.34 -31.89
N SER A 156 53.49 40.69 -32.32
CA SER A 156 53.83 42.00 -32.89
C SER A 156 54.55 41.89 -34.24
N GLN A 157 54.54 42.99 -34.99
CA GLN A 157 55.35 43.20 -36.18
C GLN A 157 56.59 44.06 -35.89
N ASN A 158 56.72 44.60 -34.68
CA ASN A 158 57.84 45.46 -34.28
C ASN A 158 59.15 44.67 -34.05
N PRO A 159 60.33 45.18 -34.44
CA PRO A 159 61.61 44.53 -34.14
C PRO A 159 61.89 44.51 -32.63
N GLY A 160 62.10 43.31 -32.08
CA GLY A 160 62.38 43.09 -30.65
C GLY A 160 61.20 42.55 -29.84
N ALA A 161 60.00 42.52 -30.42
CA ALA A 161 58.78 41.98 -29.84
C ALA A 161 58.56 40.49 -30.24
N PHE A 162 57.40 39.89 -29.92
CA PHE A 162 57.08 38.48 -30.22
C PHE A 162 56.43 38.32 -31.61
N ASN A 163 57.12 37.72 -32.58
CA ASN A 163 56.68 37.78 -33.99
C ASN A 163 55.92 36.53 -34.51
N SER A 164 55.66 35.51 -33.69
CA SER A 164 54.99 34.24 -34.09
C SER A 164 54.45 33.44 -32.90
N ALA A 165 53.45 32.56 -33.13
CA ALA A 165 52.81 31.67 -32.13
C ALA A 165 52.67 30.21 -32.64
N GLN A 166 52.34 29.26 -31.74
CA GLN A 166 52.14 27.82 -31.98
C GLN A 166 50.76 27.33 -31.50
N LEU A 167 50.02 26.63 -32.38
CA LEU A 167 48.70 26.05 -32.16
C LEU A 167 48.74 24.51 -32.13
N SER A 168 48.11 23.88 -31.14
CA SER A 168 48.19 22.45 -30.83
C SER A 168 46.80 21.77 -30.91
N TRP A 169 46.63 20.73 -31.72
CA TRP A 169 45.31 20.08 -31.93
C TRP A 169 45.40 18.59 -32.33
N SER A 170 44.28 17.87 -32.29
CA SER A 170 44.20 16.42 -32.60
C SER A 170 42.86 16.00 -33.21
N THR A 171 42.76 14.77 -33.73
CA THR A 171 41.50 14.19 -34.22
C THR A 171 41.56 12.66 -34.18
N ASP A 172 40.43 11.98 -34.02
CA ASP A 172 40.26 10.53 -34.20
C ASP A 172 39.92 10.16 -35.67
N PHE A 173 39.80 11.15 -36.56
CA PHE A 173 39.49 11.00 -37.98
C PHE A 173 40.75 10.91 -38.86
N SER A 174 40.71 10.02 -39.86
CA SER A 174 41.79 9.80 -40.84
C SER A 174 41.45 10.47 -42.18
N GLY A 175 42.00 11.65 -42.44
CA GLY A 175 41.77 12.44 -43.65
C GLY A 175 42.92 13.41 -43.95
N THR A 176 42.60 14.61 -44.43
CA THR A 176 43.55 15.71 -44.62
C THR A 176 43.09 16.98 -43.92
N TYR A 177 44.02 17.90 -43.68
CA TYR A 177 43.74 19.19 -43.06
C TYR A 177 44.41 20.37 -43.77
N ILE A 178 43.84 21.56 -43.57
CA ILE A 178 44.49 22.84 -43.83
C ILE A 178 44.10 23.85 -42.75
N VAL A 179 45.04 24.73 -42.39
CA VAL A 179 44.84 25.82 -41.43
C VAL A 179 44.73 27.15 -42.15
N LYS A 180 43.69 27.92 -41.81
CA LYS A 180 43.29 29.14 -42.51
C LYS A 180 43.02 30.27 -41.52
N HIS A 181 43.22 31.52 -41.93
CA HIS A 181 42.76 32.70 -41.19
C HIS A 181 41.56 33.35 -41.90
N GLY A 182 40.59 33.85 -41.13
CA GLY A 182 39.34 34.41 -41.64
C GLY A 182 38.12 33.95 -40.83
N THR A 183 36.94 33.98 -41.45
CA THR A 183 35.65 33.70 -40.77
C THR A 183 35.33 32.21 -40.63
N ASP A 184 35.75 31.40 -41.60
CA ASP A 184 35.52 29.95 -41.61
C ASP A 184 36.49 29.22 -42.55
N CYS A 185 36.39 27.89 -42.58
CA CYS A 185 37.18 27.01 -43.44
C CYS A 185 36.91 27.15 -44.96
N THR A 186 35.81 27.78 -45.35
CA THR A 186 35.36 27.87 -46.74
C THR A 186 35.85 29.16 -47.40
N SER A 187 35.68 30.28 -46.69
CA SER A 187 36.00 31.65 -47.10
C SER A 187 37.38 32.12 -46.62
N GLY A 188 37.94 31.50 -45.58
CA GLY A 188 39.25 31.86 -45.03
C GLY A 188 40.42 31.60 -45.97
N THR A 189 41.44 32.46 -45.85
CA THR A 189 42.70 32.42 -46.57
C THR A 189 43.65 31.44 -45.91
N ALA A 190 44.37 30.61 -46.69
CA ALA A 190 45.39 29.72 -46.13
C ALA A 190 46.61 30.51 -45.64
N LEU A 191 47.16 30.14 -44.47
CA LEU A 191 48.46 30.64 -44.03
C LEU A 191 49.56 30.11 -44.99
N GLY A 192 50.63 30.86 -45.20
CA GLY A 192 51.58 30.62 -46.31
C GLY A 192 53.05 30.46 -45.92
N THR A 193 53.43 30.90 -44.72
CA THR A 193 54.84 31.00 -44.26
C THR A 193 55.08 30.35 -42.89
N GLY A 194 54.04 29.96 -42.17
CA GLY A 194 54.12 29.13 -40.97
C GLY A 194 54.43 27.65 -41.26
N ALA A 195 54.73 26.88 -40.21
CA ALA A 195 54.98 25.45 -40.27
C ALA A 195 53.70 24.62 -40.02
N ASN A 196 53.63 23.43 -40.64
CA ASN A 196 52.53 22.46 -40.49
C ASN A 196 51.13 23.03 -40.74
N ILE A 197 50.99 23.94 -41.72
CA ILE A 197 49.71 24.55 -42.12
C ILE A 197 48.78 23.54 -42.82
N SER A 198 49.28 22.52 -43.50
CA SER A 198 48.46 21.49 -44.16
C SER A 198 49.15 20.14 -44.26
N GLY A 199 48.37 19.06 -44.33
CA GLY A 199 48.89 17.69 -44.37
C GLY A 199 47.82 16.61 -44.20
N PRO A 200 48.21 15.32 -44.10
CA PRO A 200 47.32 14.24 -43.67
C PRO A 200 47.11 14.24 -42.15
N THR A 201 46.00 13.67 -41.68
CA THR A 201 45.77 13.40 -40.24
C THR A 201 45.96 11.92 -39.89
N SER A 202 46.12 11.62 -38.61
CA SER A 202 46.15 10.25 -38.08
C SER A 202 45.43 10.21 -36.73
N PRO A 203 44.54 9.22 -36.48
CA PRO A 203 43.76 9.16 -35.25
C PRO A 203 44.62 9.23 -33.98
N GLY A 204 44.31 10.19 -33.10
CA GLY A 204 44.98 10.42 -31.82
C GLY A 204 46.32 11.17 -31.88
N ALA A 205 46.80 11.59 -33.06
CA ALA A 205 48.06 12.33 -33.18
C ALA A 205 47.88 13.84 -32.93
N THR A 206 48.78 14.44 -32.14
CA THR A 206 48.85 15.90 -31.93
C THR A 206 49.68 16.58 -33.01
N ILE A 207 49.16 17.67 -33.59
CA ILE A 207 49.81 18.48 -34.61
C ILE A 207 50.07 19.89 -34.05
N MET A 208 51.28 20.41 -34.31
CA MET A 208 51.75 21.73 -33.88
C MET A 208 51.90 22.66 -35.09
N THR A 209 51.07 23.69 -35.21
CA THR A 209 51.02 24.62 -36.34
C THR A 209 51.55 26.00 -35.95
N THR A 210 52.53 26.54 -36.69
CA THR A 210 53.08 27.89 -36.42
C THR A 210 52.33 28.97 -37.18
N ILE A 211 52.09 30.13 -36.54
CA ILE A 211 51.38 31.30 -37.08
C ILE A 211 52.30 32.52 -36.99
N ASN A 212 52.55 33.25 -38.09
CA ASN A 212 53.45 34.41 -38.12
C ASN A 212 52.68 35.74 -38.09
N ALA A 213 53.15 36.72 -37.31
CA ALA A 213 52.52 38.05 -37.18
C ALA A 213 52.48 38.84 -38.51
N SER A 214 53.41 38.54 -39.43
CA SER A 214 53.47 39.14 -40.77
C SER A 214 52.37 38.69 -41.73
N GLU A 215 51.62 37.63 -41.40
CA GLU A 215 50.51 37.10 -42.22
C GLU A 215 49.14 37.65 -41.80
N LEU A 216 49.10 38.34 -40.66
CA LEU A 216 47.89 38.78 -40.00
C LEU A 216 47.79 40.31 -39.98
N ALA A 217 46.57 40.83 -39.91
CA ALA A 217 46.33 42.26 -39.79
C ALA A 217 46.48 42.71 -38.34
N ALA A 218 46.87 43.98 -38.12
CA ALA A 218 46.83 44.59 -36.78
C ALA A 218 45.43 44.50 -36.17
N GLY A 219 45.33 44.07 -34.91
CA GLY A 219 44.08 43.74 -34.22
C GLY A 219 43.76 42.23 -34.16
N PRO A 220 42.51 41.87 -33.80
CA PRO A 220 42.10 40.47 -33.64
C PRO A 220 41.96 39.71 -34.96
N ASN A 221 42.44 38.46 -34.99
CA ASN A 221 42.35 37.53 -36.11
C ASN A 221 41.87 36.14 -35.60
N THR A 222 41.14 35.39 -36.43
CA THR A 222 40.70 34.02 -36.12
C THR A 222 41.37 33.02 -37.08
N VAL A 223 41.82 31.89 -36.54
CA VAL A 223 42.50 30.81 -37.25
C VAL A 223 41.73 29.50 -37.07
N HIS A 224 41.41 28.83 -38.17
CA HIS A 224 40.61 27.60 -38.23
C HIS A 224 41.45 26.40 -38.66
N VAL A 225 41.27 25.27 -37.99
CA VAL A 225 41.74 23.94 -38.41
C VAL A 225 40.59 23.22 -39.11
N CYS A 226 40.79 22.85 -40.37
CA CYS A 226 39.74 22.37 -41.25
C CYS A 226 40.00 20.93 -41.70
N LEU A 227 39.15 19.97 -41.32
CA LEU A 227 39.27 18.56 -41.70
C LEU A 227 38.49 18.25 -42.98
N TYR A 228 39.08 17.42 -43.85
CA TYR A 228 38.49 16.98 -45.11
C TYR A 228 38.60 15.45 -45.24
N ASN A 229 37.51 14.82 -45.68
CA ASN A 229 37.50 13.41 -46.05
C ASN A 229 38.20 13.22 -47.41
N ALA A 230 39.02 12.17 -47.55
CA ALA A 230 39.96 11.89 -48.65
C ALA A 230 39.52 12.41 -50.04
N GLY A 231 39.83 13.68 -50.30
CA GLY A 231 39.15 14.51 -51.29
C GLY A 231 38.90 15.93 -50.76
N PRO A 232 38.13 16.78 -51.47
CA PRO A 232 37.88 18.18 -51.06
C PRO A 232 36.62 18.34 -50.20
N THR A 233 36.04 17.25 -49.67
CA THR A 233 34.77 17.30 -48.93
C THR A 233 35.02 17.63 -47.46
N PHE A 234 34.57 18.79 -47.02
CA PHE A 234 34.63 19.22 -45.62
C PHE A 234 33.96 18.20 -44.69
N TYR A 235 34.64 17.85 -43.60
CA TYR A 235 34.18 16.87 -42.62
C TYR A 235 33.79 17.55 -41.29
N ASP A 236 34.73 18.27 -40.69
CA ASP A 236 34.55 18.99 -39.42
C ASP A 236 35.61 20.10 -39.24
N SER A 237 35.44 21.03 -38.30
CA SER A 237 36.45 22.05 -37.96
C SER A 237 36.37 22.57 -36.54
N ASN A 238 37.46 23.21 -36.11
CA ASN A 238 37.56 23.91 -34.84
C ASN A 238 38.55 25.10 -34.98
N SER A 239 38.54 26.08 -34.07
CA SER A 239 39.26 27.36 -34.25
C SER A 239 39.86 27.95 -32.98
N ALA A 240 40.84 28.85 -33.16
CA ALA A 240 41.50 29.64 -32.12
C ALA A 240 41.62 31.12 -32.56
N ALA A 241 41.76 32.04 -31.61
CA ALA A 241 41.87 33.48 -31.85
C ALA A 241 43.25 34.01 -31.44
N ILE A 242 43.76 35.02 -32.15
CA ILE A 242 45.09 35.62 -31.94
C ILE A 242 45.08 37.10 -32.32
N THR A 243 45.79 37.97 -31.59
CA THR A 243 45.77 39.43 -31.78
C THR A 243 47.15 39.97 -32.15
N VAL A 244 47.23 40.89 -33.10
CA VAL A 244 48.48 41.57 -33.49
C VAL A 244 48.51 43.00 -32.93
N ASP A 245 49.54 43.36 -32.17
CA ASP A 245 49.73 44.70 -31.60
C ASP A 245 51.15 45.26 -31.76
N ASN A 246 51.24 46.57 -31.96
CA ASN A 246 52.45 47.32 -32.31
C ASN A 246 52.61 48.65 -31.51
N VAL A 247 51.80 48.89 -30.48
CA VAL A 247 51.84 50.11 -29.63
C VAL A 247 52.64 49.82 -28.34
N ALA A 248 53.20 50.86 -27.70
CA ALA A 248 54.01 50.72 -26.49
C ALA A 248 53.40 51.46 -25.27
N PRO A 249 53.66 51.00 -24.03
CA PRO A 249 52.94 51.43 -22.82
C PRO A 249 53.31 52.81 -22.23
N THR A 250 52.48 53.28 -21.29
CA THR A 250 52.58 54.56 -20.54
C THR A 250 52.47 54.36 -19.01
N ILE A 251 53.03 55.27 -18.18
CA ILE A 251 53.17 55.11 -16.71
C ILE A 251 52.63 56.32 -15.91
N ALA A 252 52.00 56.09 -14.75
CA ALA A 252 51.56 57.11 -13.77
C ALA A 252 51.72 56.64 -12.29
N ALA A 253 51.64 57.54 -11.30
CA ALA A 253 51.93 57.29 -9.88
C ALA A 253 50.82 57.75 -8.89
N SER A 254 50.65 57.06 -7.76
CA SER A 254 49.70 57.41 -6.68
C SER A 254 50.13 56.87 -5.30
N PRO A 255 50.07 57.64 -4.20
CA PRO A 255 49.67 59.05 -4.10
C PRO A 255 50.77 60.00 -4.60
N THR A 256 50.43 61.29 -4.75
CA THR A 256 51.41 62.34 -5.12
C THR A 256 52.38 62.65 -3.99
N ALA A 257 53.59 63.11 -4.35
CA ALA A 257 54.69 63.46 -3.46
C ALA A 257 54.31 64.42 -2.30
N GLY A 258 54.74 64.12 -1.06
CA GLY A 258 54.51 65.00 0.11
C GLY A 258 54.60 64.33 1.49
N ASN A 259 54.28 65.09 2.55
CA ASN A 259 54.20 64.62 3.95
C ASN A 259 52.95 63.75 4.18
N GLN A 260 53.08 62.67 4.94
CA GLN A 260 52.01 61.69 5.19
C GLN A 260 51.84 61.43 6.69
N SER A 261 50.62 61.57 7.18
CA SER A 261 50.21 61.23 8.57
C SER A 261 49.76 59.76 8.70
N SER A 262 50.12 58.91 7.75
CA SER A 262 49.81 57.47 7.70
C SER A 262 50.89 56.77 6.89
N VAL A 263 51.25 55.53 7.25
CA VAL A 263 52.23 54.74 6.49
C VAL A 263 51.58 54.39 5.18
N THR A 264 52.16 54.85 4.08
CA THR A 264 51.59 54.68 2.75
C THR A 264 52.66 54.20 1.78
N SER A 265 52.21 53.67 0.65
CA SER A 265 53.06 53.11 -0.39
C SER A 265 52.69 53.75 -1.72
N VAL A 266 53.69 54.16 -2.49
CA VAL A 266 53.43 54.67 -3.85
C VAL A 266 53.29 53.50 -4.83
N SER A 267 52.18 53.49 -5.54
CA SER A 267 51.90 52.57 -6.63
C SER A 267 52.14 53.24 -7.97
N PHE A 268 52.72 52.50 -8.91
CA PHE A 268 52.77 52.87 -10.33
C PHE A 268 51.80 52.02 -11.14
N SER A 269 51.13 52.64 -12.10
CA SER A 269 50.21 51.99 -13.03
C SER A 269 50.74 52.11 -14.45
N CYS A 270 50.74 50.99 -15.18
CA CYS A 270 51.05 50.95 -16.60
C CYS A 270 49.76 50.81 -17.41
N THR A 271 49.63 51.55 -18.52
CA THR A 271 48.51 51.44 -19.46
C THR A 271 48.98 51.37 -20.91
N ASP A 272 48.42 50.41 -21.64
CA ASP A 272 48.61 50.20 -23.08
C ASP A 272 47.25 49.88 -23.74
N PRO A 273 46.92 50.43 -24.94
CA PRO A 273 45.61 50.27 -25.57
C PRO A 273 45.46 49.01 -26.45
N GLY A 274 46.50 48.20 -26.64
CA GLY A 274 46.52 47.04 -27.54
C GLY A 274 46.60 45.71 -26.78
N ALA A 275 47.81 45.19 -26.59
CA ALA A 275 48.08 43.94 -25.90
C ALA A 275 48.05 44.08 -24.36
N GLY A 276 48.08 45.31 -23.85
CA GLY A 276 48.11 45.57 -22.41
C GLY A 276 49.49 45.36 -21.80
N CYS A 277 49.75 45.98 -20.65
CA CYS A 277 51.07 45.91 -20.01
C CYS A 277 51.41 44.50 -19.49
N ASN A 278 52.67 44.11 -19.69
CA ASN A 278 53.27 42.84 -19.27
C ASN A 278 54.21 43.05 -18.07
N GLY A 279 54.98 44.14 -18.04
CA GLY A 279 55.94 44.40 -16.96
C GLY A 279 56.32 45.86 -16.77
N MET A 280 56.94 46.13 -15.61
CA MET A 280 57.57 47.41 -15.24
C MET A 280 58.87 47.15 -14.46
N ALA A 281 59.75 48.14 -14.33
CA ALA A 281 60.97 48.09 -13.50
C ALA A 281 61.24 49.43 -12.80
N VAL A 282 61.85 49.39 -11.60
CA VAL A 282 61.98 50.54 -10.67
C VAL A 282 63.31 50.59 -9.91
N SER A 283 63.64 51.76 -9.35
CA SER A 283 64.73 51.97 -8.37
C SER A 283 64.34 52.98 -7.26
N SER A 284 64.97 52.97 -6.07
CA SER A 284 64.59 53.84 -4.93
C SER A 284 65.68 54.06 -3.85
N GLN A 285 65.50 55.05 -2.96
CA GLN A 285 66.39 55.36 -1.84
C GLN A 285 65.68 56.04 -0.63
N THR A 286 66.04 55.68 0.62
CA THR A 286 65.34 56.08 1.88
C THR A 286 66.29 56.43 3.03
N VAL A 287 65.91 57.34 3.94
CA VAL A 287 66.61 57.63 5.23
C VAL A 287 65.63 57.94 6.38
N GLY A 288 66.04 57.70 7.63
CA GLY A 288 65.21 57.95 8.83
C GLY A 288 65.04 59.43 9.21
N ALA A 289 63.86 59.80 9.71
CA ALA A 289 63.54 61.16 10.12
C ALA A 289 64.36 61.55 11.38
N PRO A 290 64.83 62.82 11.46
CA PRO A 290 64.49 63.95 10.61
C PRO A 290 65.44 64.22 9.41
N ALA A 291 66.13 63.21 8.85
CA ALA A 291 67.06 63.38 7.70
C ALA A 291 66.37 63.30 6.32
N ALA A 292 67.07 63.71 5.25
CA ALA A 292 66.56 63.76 3.86
C ALA A 292 67.34 62.85 2.87
N ALA A 293 66.67 62.31 1.83
CA ALA A 293 67.17 61.24 0.97
C ALA A 293 67.77 61.71 -0.40
N PRO A 294 68.76 61.00 -1.00
CA PRO A 294 69.31 61.27 -2.34
C PRO A 294 68.52 60.62 -3.51
N ASN A 295 69.02 60.77 -4.76
CA ASN A 295 68.40 60.24 -5.99
C ASN A 295 68.97 58.85 -6.41
N PRO A 296 68.13 57.91 -6.88
CA PRO A 296 68.57 56.59 -7.36
C PRO A 296 69.07 56.60 -8.82
N SER A 297 69.08 55.43 -9.48
CA SER A 297 69.62 55.19 -10.83
C SER A 297 68.62 54.51 -11.78
N ASP A 298 68.65 54.88 -13.07
CA ASP A 298 67.74 54.40 -14.12
C ASP A 298 67.54 52.86 -14.19
N PRO A 299 66.29 52.36 -14.29
CA PRO A 299 65.96 50.93 -14.45
C PRO A 299 65.86 50.44 -15.92
N ALA A 300 65.92 49.12 -16.15
CA ALA A 300 65.81 48.49 -17.49
C ALA A 300 64.89 47.24 -17.50
N ILE A 301 64.36 46.85 -18.68
CA ILE A 301 63.42 45.72 -18.84
C ILE A 301 63.57 44.99 -20.21
N ASN A 302 63.26 43.68 -20.23
CA ASN A 302 63.24 42.80 -21.41
C ASN A 302 61.84 42.76 -22.06
N ASN A 303 61.76 42.21 -23.27
CA ASN A 303 60.51 42.10 -24.06
C ASN A 303 59.47 41.12 -23.48
N ASP A 304 59.89 40.17 -22.65
CA ASP A 304 59.02 39.19 -21.99
C ASP A 304 58.45 39.66 -20.64
N GLY A 305 58.74 40.89 -20.21
CA GLY A 305 58.34 41.43 -18.90
C GLY A 305 59.38 41.27 -17.79
N SER A 306 60.46 40.50 -18.00
CA SER A 306 61.52 40.32 -17.00
C SER A 306 62.52 41.50 -16.99
N SER A 307 63.13 41.82 -15.85
CA SER A 307 64.07 42.96 -15.70
C SER A 307 65.49 42.49 -15.35
N PRO A 308 66.56 43.01 -16.00
CA PRO A 308 67.93 42.68 -15.63
C PRO A 308 68.40 43.34 -14.32
N THR A 309 68.05 44.62 -14.08
CA THR A 309 68.43 45.42 -12.89
C THR A 309 67.63 46.74 -12.83
N PRO A 310 67.40 47.33 -11.64
CA PRO A 310 67.70 46.77 -10.32
C PRO A 310 66.55 45.92 -9.75
N ALA A 311 65.30 46.13 -10.17
CA ALA A 311 64.18 45.21 -9.90
C ALA A 311 63.01 45.41 -10.88
N ALA A 312 62.32 44.32 -11.23
CA ALA A 312 60.98 44.41 -11.82
C ALA A 312 59.98 44.92 -10.77
N TYR A 313 59.08 45.80 -11.18
CA TYR A 313 58.04 46.38 -10.35
C TYR A 313 56.81 45.45 -10.32
N GLY A 314 56.62 44.77 -9.19
CA GLY A 314 55.46 43.89 -8.95
C GLY A 314 54.46 44.41 -7.91
N SER A 315 54.79 45.47 -7.16
CA SER A 315 53.97 45.95 -6.05
C SER A 315 54.31 47.39 -5.66
N ALA A 316 53.38 48.07 -5.00
CA ALA A 316 53.60 49.40 -4.44
C ALA A 316 54.88 49.49 -3.58
N ILE A 317 55.64 50.58 -3.73
CA ILE A 317 56.86 50.82 -2.97
C ILE A 317 56.48 51.44 -1.63
N GLY A 318 56.72 50.70 -0.55
CA GLY A 318 56.47 51.15 0.81
C GLY A 318 57.34 52.34 1.20
N LEU A 319 56.72 53.40 1.70
CA LEU A 319 57.44 54.50 2.33
C LEU A 319 57.59 54.15 3.81
N THR A 320 58.80 54.25 4.34
CA THR A 320 59.08 53.83 5.73
C THR A 320 58.49 54.85 6.71
N ASP A 321 57.87 54.37 7.80
CA ASP A 321 57.40 55.26 8.88
C ASP A 321 58.57 56.00 9.53
N GLN A 322 58.29 57.19 10.08
CA GLN A 322 59.30 58.08 10.68
C GLN A 322 60.53 58.26 9.73
N SER A 323 60.33 58.41 8.41
CA SER A 323 61.40 58.39 7.38
C SER A 323 61.05 59.16 6.08
N VAL A 324 62.05 59.37 5.19
CA VAL A 324 61.99 60.12 3.91
C VAL A 324 62.51 59.28 2.72
N THR A 325 61.89 59.32 1.52
CA THR A 325 62.16 58.37 0.38
C THR A 325 62.03 58.99 -1.05
N THR A 326 62.79 58.51 -2.06
CA THR A 326 62.82 58.95 -3.50
C THR A 326 62.94 57.77 -4.51
N ILE A 327 62.32 57.80 -5.72
CA ILE A 327 62.05 56.63 -6.63
C ILE A 327 62.09 56.94 -8.17
N GLU A 328 62.45 55.98 -9.05
CA GLU A 328 62.39 56.02 -10.56
C GLU A 328 61.76 54.75 -11.26
N VAL A 329 61.23 54.80 -12.52
CA VAL A 329 60.33 53.76 -13.18
C VAL A 329 60.41 53.61 -14.75
N ILE A 330 60.22 52.40 -15.36
CA ILE A 330 60.05 52.06 -16.83
C ILE A 330 59.06 50.86 -17.10
N ALA A 331 58.54 50.61 -18.33
CA ALA A 331 57.48 49.58 -18.67
C ALA A 331 57.60 48.81 -20.04
N VAL A 332 56.86 47.69 -20.20
CA VAL A 332 56.70 46.82 -21.42
C VAL A 332 55.31 46.15 -21.53
N ASP A 333 54.83 45.82 -22.74
CA ASP A 333 53.52 45.15 -23.04
C ASP A 333 53.59 43.65 -23.42
N ASN A 334 52.42 43.00 -23.58
CA ASN A 334 52.29 41.55 -23.83
C ASN A 334 52.60 41.12 -25.27
N ALA A 335 52.68 42.04 -26.23
CA ALA A 335 53.19 41.77 -27.57
C ALA A 335 54.72 41.96 -27.64
N GLY A 336 55.28 42.79 -26.75
CA GLY A 336 56.71 42.92 -26.45
C GLY A 336 57.31 44.33 -26.63
N ASN A 337 56.52 45.40 -26.67
CA ASN A 337 57.01 46.78 -26.91
C ASN A 337 57.28 47.57 -25.60
N VAL A 338 58.26 48.48 -25.58
CA VAL A 338 58.89 49.06 -24.35
C VAL A 338 58.80 50.60 -24.28
N SER A 339 58.70 51.17 -23.07
CA SER A 339 58.54 52.62 -22.76
C SER A 339 59.83 53.38 -22.36
N ALA A 340 59.69 54.65 -21.90
CA ALA A 340 60.75 55.50 -21.31
C ALA A 340 60.61 55.70 -19.77
N VAL A 341 61.55 56.43 -19.13
CA VAL A 341 61.81 56.51 -17.65
C VAL A 341 61.23 57.77 -16.92
N GLN A 342 60.85 57.70 -15.61
CA GLN A 342 60.25 58.79 -14.76
C GLN A 342 60.65 58.77 -13.24
N SER A 343 60.38 59.81 -12.38
CA SER A 343 60.92 60.00 -10.96
C SER A 343 60.03 60.75 -9.88
N PHE A 344 60.11 60.44 -8.54
CA PHE A 344 59.20 60.90 -7.39
C PHE A 344 59.80 60.92 -5.91
N SER A 345 59.19 61.59 -4.87
CA SER A 345 59.72 61.69 -3.43
C SER A 345 58.71 62.01 -2.24
N TYR A 346 58.97 61.63 -0.95
CA TYR A 346 58.01 61.64 0.23
C TYR A 346 58.59 61.70 1.69
N LEU A 347 57.79 62.07 2.72
CA LEU A 347 58.05 61.98 4.22
C LEU A 347 56.85 61.37 5.00
N VAL A 348 57.08 60.57 6.06
CA VAL A 348 56.02 59.89 6.86
C VAL A 348 56.26 59.97 8.38
N ASP A 349 55.21 60.25 9.18
CA ASP A 349 55.07 59.81 10.60
C ASP A 349 53.58 59.52 10.87
N ALA A 350 53.28 58.25 11.11
CA ALA A 350 51.95 57.68 10.99
C ALA A 350 51.41 57.04 12.26
N SER A 351 52.31 56.66 13.16
CA SER A 351 52.03 55.63 14.15
C SER A 351 51.42 56.26 15.40
N LEU A 352 50.10 56.18 15.47
CA LEU A 352 49.37 56.13 16.75
C LEU A 352 49.80 54.86 17.51
N ASN A 353 49.80 54.90 18.85
CA ASN A 353 50.27 53.77 19.64
C ASN A 353 49.36 52.55 19.47
N SER A 354 49.96 51.38 19.42
CA SER A 354 49.26 50.12 19.18
C SER A 354 48.91 49.43 20.50
N LEU A 355 47.65 49.59 20.91
CA LEU A 355 47.02 48.74 21.91
C LEU A 355 46.63 47.42 21.25
N SER A 356 47.11 46.30 21.78
CA SER A 356 46.94 44.96 21.22
C SER A 356 46.53 43.93 22.29
N SER A 357 46.08 42.75 21.85
CA SER A 357 45.58 41.67 22.71
C SER A 357 44.50 42.09 23.74
N PRO A 358 43.47 42.87 23.36
CA PRO A 358 42.39 43.20 24.27
C PRO A 358 41.60 41.93 24.61
N ALA A 359 41.49 41.57 25.88
CA ALA A 359 40.66 40.45 26.30
C ALA A 359 39.81 40.85 27.50
N ALA A 360 38.56 40.39 27.50
CA ALA A 360 37.69 40.37 28.66
C ALA A 360 37.57 38.92 29.12
N THR A 361 37.82 38.62 30.39
CA THR A 361 37.71 37.22 30.89
C THR A 361 36.28 36.67 30.78
N ASN A 362 35.28 37.55 30.90
CA ASN A 362 33.88 37.27 30.58
C ASN A 362 33.32 38.45 29.74
N PRO A 363 33.15 38.31 28.41
CA PRO A 363 32.53 39.36 27.59
C PRO A 363 31.00 39.44 27.77
N TYR A 364 30.40 38.42 28.39
CA TYR A 364 29.00 38.40 28.82
C TYR A 364 28.99 38.14 30.31
N VAL A 365 28.21 38.92 31.07
CA VAL A 365 28.18 38.86 32.54
C VAL A 365 26.77 38.91 33.08
N SER A 366 26.53 38.27 34.22
CA SER A 366 25.22 38.25 34.88
C SER A 366 25.37 38.53 36.38
N ALA A 367 24.41 39.22 37.00
CA ALA A 367 24.36 39.30 38.46
C ALA A 367 23.78 38.05 39.13
N VAL A 368 23.15 37.14 38.36
CA VAL A 368 22.43 35.96 38.85
C VAL A 368 22.91 34.64 38.24
N GLY A 369 23.60 34.69 37.09
CA GLY A 369 24.25 33.57 36.42
C GLY A 369 25.67 33.30 36.93
N THR A 370 26.40 32.43 36.23
CA THR A 370 27.73 31.96 36.70
C THR A 370 28.89 32.93 36.41
N LYS A 371 28.75 33.88 35.46
CA LYS A 371 29.81 34.81 35.05
C LYS A 371 29.60 36.20 35.67
N THR A 372 29.87 36.35 36.98
CA THR A 372 29.48 37.57 37.75
C THR A 372 30.42 38.78 37.66
N SER A 373 31.55 38.66 36.97
CA SER A 373 32.54 39.73 36.84
C SER A 373 33.47 39.49 35.66
N THR A 374 34.12 40.54 35.17
CA THR A 374 35.10 40.48 34.07
C THR A 374 36.38 41.24 34.43
N VAL A 375 37.49 40.86 33.82
CA VAL A 375 38.81 41.51 33.91
C VAL A 375 39.25 41.86 32.51
N PHE A 376 39.76 43.08 32.30
CA PHE A 376 40.32 43.49 31.02
C PHE A 376 41.84 43.39 31.00
N SER A 377 42.41 42.90 29.92
CA SER A 377 43.86 42.86 29.67
C SER A 377 44.21 43.38 28.29
N TRP A 378 45.36 44.06 28.15
CA TRP A 378 45.87 44.57 26.87
C TRP A 378 47.40 44.77 26.91
N ILE A 379 48.03 45.04 25.77
CA ILE A 379 49.47 45.32 25.64
C ILE A 379 49.63 46.62 24.84
N SER A 380 50.52 47.52 25.25
CA SER A 380 50.95 48.67 24.44
C SER A 380 52.30 48.39 23.79
N ASP A 381 52.48 48.82 22.54
CA ASP A 381 53.74 48.76 21.80
C ASP A 381 54.77 49.82 22.23
N ARG A 382 54.38 50.76 23.10
CA ARG A 382 55.20 51.90 23.53
C ARG A 382 55.22 52.03 25.04
N SER A 383 56.37 52.43 25.57
CA SER A 383 56.54 52.73 26.99
C SER A 383 56.29 54.22 27.27
N THR A 384 55.86 54.54 28.49
CA THR A 384 55.72 55.90 29.05
C THR A 384 54.64 56.79 28.42
N MET A 385 53.59 56.18 27.86
CA MET A 385 52.49 56.90 27.21
C MET A 385 51.23 56.90 28.11
N PRO A 386 50.42 57.98 28.16
CA PRO A 386 49.25 58.04 29.06
C PRO A 386 48.08 57.15 28.61
N TYR A 387 47.33 56.52 29.54
CA TYR A 387 46.12 55.76 29.23
C TYR A 387 44.92 55.96 30.17
N GLU A 388 43.72 55.67 29.67
CA GLU A 388 42.44 55.61 30.42
C GLU A 388 41.56 54.45 29.93
N ILE A 389 40.71 53.90 30.80
CA ILE A 389 39.62 52.95 30.49
C ILE A 389 38.26 53.56 30.82
N ARG A 390 37.31 53.51 29.88
CA ARG A 390 35.99 54.16 29.97
C ARG A 390 34.85 53.18 29.66
N ILE A 391 33.73 53.27 30.40
CA ILE A 391 32.44 52.60 30.07
C ILE A 391 31.50 53.62 29.42
N GLY A 392 30.75 53.18 28.40
CA GLY A 392 29.72 53.99 27.74
C GLY A 392 30.28 55.10 26.84
N SER A 393 31.57 55.02 26.51
CA SER A 393 32.27 55.92 25.59
C SER A 393 32.04 55.54 24.13
N THR A 394 31.87 56.54 23.27
CA THR A 394 31.94 56.41 21.82
C THR A 394 33.37 56.55 21.31
N ASP A 395 34.21 57.40 21.91
CA ASP A 395 35.60 57.65 21.53
C ASP A 395 36.51 57.86 22.76
N CYS A 396 37.75 58.33 22.57
CA CYS A 396 38.71 58.58 23.64
C CYS A 396 38.55 59.93 24.37
N THR A 397 37.37 60.54 24.29
CA THR A 397 37.05 61.84 24.90
C THR A 397 35.78 61.84 25.76
N ASP A 398 34.93 60.80 25.66
CA ASP A 398 33.64 60.70 26.35
C ASP A 398 33.53 59.47 27.29
N GLY A 399 32.33 59.17 27.79
CA GLY A 399 32.07 58.05 28.72
C GLY A 399 32.59 58.24 30.15
N THR A 400 32.37 57.23 30.99
CA THR A 400 32.75 57.24 32.42
C THR A 400 34.06 56.49 32.62
N VAL A 401 35.10 57.18 33.12
CA VAL A 401 36.38 56.53 33.46
C VAL A 401 36.20 55.56 34.62
N ILE A 402 36.71 54.33 34.45
CA ILE A 402 36.71 53.26 35.45
C ILE A 402 38.12 52.82 35.88
N ASP A 403 39.15 53.15 35.10
CA ASP A 403 40.57 52.92 35.42
C ASP A 403 41.47 53.86 34.59
N SER A 404 42.71 54.17 35.03
CA SER A 404 43.67 55.01 34.26
C SER A 404 45.11 54.90 34.76
N GLY A 405 46.09 55.27 33.91
CA GLY A 405 47.52 55.18 34.25
C GLY A 405 48.49 55.60 33.15
N THR A 406 49.68 55.00 33.15
CA THR A 406 50.68 55.13 32.06
C THR A 406 51.16 53.74 31.64
N THR A 407 51.47 53.57 30.35
CA THR A 407 51.86 52.29 29.78
C THR A 407 53.32 51.97 30.00
N SER A 408 53.61 50.68 30.18
CA SER A 408 54.95 50.18 30.53
C SER A 408 55.68 49.49 29.37
N GLY A 409 55.04 49.40 28.19
CA GLY A 409 55.54 48.61 27.05
C GLY A 409 55.46 47.08 27.26
N ALA A 410 54.75 46.64 28.30
CA ALA A 410 54.49 45.24 28.64
C ALA A 410 53.05 45.09 29.17
N GLY A 411 52.49 43.87 29.13
CA GLY A 411 51.06 43.63 29.33
C GLY A 411 50.44 44.19 30.61
N HIS A 412 49.23 44.71 30.46
CA HIS A 412 48.43 45.38 31.48
C HIS A 412 47.14 44.58 31.78
N THR A 413 46.68 44.63 33.03
CA THR A 413 45.45 43.96 33.49
C THR A 413 44.72 44.82 34.53
N THR A 414 43.40 44.95 34.42
CA THR A 414 42.57 45.64 35.44
C THR A 414 42.37 44.78 36.69
N GLY A 415 41.82 45.38 37.75
CA GLY A 415 41.09 44.62 38.76
C GLY A 415 39.81 43.97 38.19
N ALA A 416 39.18 43.08 38.96
CA ALA A 416 37.90 42.48 38.58
C ALA A 416 36.76 43.51 38.69
N ILE A 417 36.02 43.67 37.59
CA ILE A 417 34.89 44.60 37.47
C ILE A 417 33.60 43.76 37.52
N ALA A 418 32.80 43.99 38.56
CA ALA A 418 31.56 43.26 38.80
C ALA A 418 30.49 43.57 37.74
N ALA A 419 29.60 42.61 37.47
CA ALA A 419 28.46 42.80 36.55
C ALA A 419 27.62 44.05 36.86
N SER A 420 27.53 44.44 38.15
CA SER A 420 26.83 45.64 38.60
C SER A 420 27.41 46.97 38.11
N ALA A 421 28.64 47.01 37.59
CA ALA A 421 29.26 48.19 36.98
C ALA A 421 28.74 48.48 35.56
N PHE A 422 28.05 47.52 34.95
CA PHE A 422 27.49 47.59 33.61
C PHE A 422 25.96 47.76 33.68
N ALA A 423 25.38 48.55 32.77
CA ALA A 423 23.93 48.58 32.58
C ALA A 423 23.45 47.27 31.94
N LEU A 424 22.15 46.95 32.03
CA LEU A 424 21.59 45.80 31.29
C LEU A 424 21.75 46.01 29.77
N GLY A 425 22.06 44.94 29.04
CA GLY A 425 22.38 44.98 27.62
C GLY A 425 23.86 45.26 27.33
N VAL A 426 24.15 45.70 26.10
CA VAL A 426 25.52 45.91 25.60
C VAL A 426 26.11 47.22 26.15
N ASN A 427 27.28 47.13 26.78
CA ASN A 427 28.04 48.28 27.25
C ASN A 427 29.34 48.38 26.44
N THR A 428 29.64 49.56 25.90
CA THR A 428 30.96 49.82 25.30
C THR A 428 31.99 50.02 26.40
N VAL A 429 33.18 49.46 26.21
CA VAL A 429 34.36 49.67 27.06
C VAL A 429 35.52 50.06 26.15
N ARG A 430 36.22 51.16 26.45
CA ARG A 430 37.29 51.68 25.58
C ARG A 430 38.56 51.96 26.38
N ILE A 431 39.71 51.60 25.83
CA ILE A 431 41.06 51.83 26.38
C ILE A 431 41.83 52.76 25.44
N CYS A 432 42.44 53.85 25.92
CA CYS A 432 42.92 54.98 25.10
C CYS A 432 44.41 55.34 25.31
N GLU A 433 45.13 55.83 24.28
CA GLU A 433 46.58 56.18 24.34
C GLU A 433 47.01 57.26 23.28
N GLU A 434 48.19 57.91 23.42
CA GLU A 434 48.65 59.13 22.67
C GLU A 434 50.03 59.02 21.95
N ASN A 435 50.27 59.76 20.84
CA ASN A 435 51.44 59.59 19.94
C ASN A 435 52.40 60.81 19.72
N LEU A 436 53.49 60.60 18.96
CA LEU A 436 54.61 61.56 18.75
C LEU A 436 54.25 62.90 18.06
N ILE A 437 53.20 62.94 17.24
CA ILE A 437 52.68 64.19 16.63
C ILE A 437 51.48 64.76 17.41
N GLY A 438 51.23 64.26 18.62
CA GLY A 438 50.24 64.80 19.57
C GLY A 438 48.82 64.25 19.43
N ASN A 439 48.61 63.19 18.65
CA ASN A 439 47.29 62.63 18.38
C ASN A 439 46.96 61.48 19.36
N LYS A 440 45.72 61.46 19.88
CA LYS A 440 45.16 60.27 20.52
C LYS A 440 44.56 59.34 19.46
N GLY A 441 44.70 58.04 19.66
CA GLY A 441 43.98 57.07 18.84
C GLY A 441 42.49 57.02 19.18
N MET A 442 41.73 56.26 18.38
CA MET A 442 40.38 55.80 18.75
C MET A 442 40.37 54.92 20.01
N GLY A 443 41.54 54.49 20.49
CA GLY A 443 41.66 53.46 21.50
C GLY A 443 41.17 52.10 21.00
N ILE A 444 41.20 51.09 21.86
CA ILE A 444 40.67 49.76 21.56
C ILE A 444 39.33 49.58 22.24
N THR A 445 38.33 49.13 21.47
CA THR A 445 36.95 48.92 21.94
C THR A 445 36.76 47.46 22.31
N LEU A 446 36.24 47.21 23.50
CA LEU A 446 35.64 45.96 23.94
C LEU A 446 34.14 46.20 24.18
N SER A 447 33.35 45.14 24.14
CA SER A 447 31.95 45.14 24.55
C SER A 447 31.77 44.20 25.72
N VAL A 448 31.01 44.62 26.73
CA VAL A 448 30.52 43.73 27.78
C VAL A 448 29.00 43.78 27.80
N THR A 449 28.37 42.64 27.56
CA THR A 449 26.91 42.50 27.61
C THR A 449 26.53 42.02 29.00
N ARG A 450 25.68 42.76 29.70
CA ARG A 450 25.07 42.28 30.94
C ARG A 450 23.70 41.68 30.64
N ASP A 451 23.55 40.39 30.92
CA ASP A 451 22.29 39.66 30.79
C ASP A 451 21.95 38.92 32.07
N GLU A 452 20.70 39.03 32.50
CA GLU A 452 20.15 38.39 33.71
C GLU A 452 18.95 37.48 33.39
N THR A 453 18.61 37.38 32.10
CA THR A 453 17.53 36.56 31.58
C THR A 453 18.09 35.19 31.21
N ALA A 454 17.34 34.13 31.51
CA ALA A 454 17.69 32.78 31.06
C ALA A 454 17.05 32.48 29.70
N PRO A 455 17.73 31.70 28.83
CA PRO A 455 17.24 31.41 27.49
C PRO A 455 15.92 30.62 27.50
N VAL A 456 14.97 31.04 26.67
CA VAL A 456 13.70 30.32 26.47
C VAL A 456 13.91 29.18 25.48
N ILE A 457 13.74 27.94 25.94
CA ILE A 457 13.82 26.74 25.13
C ILE A 457 12.46 26.45 24.49
N THR A 458 12.41 26.36 23.15
CA THR A 458 11.20 25.98 22.40
C THR A 458 11.46 24.71 21.59
N SER A 459 10.57 23.71 21.68
CA SER A 459 10.62 22.55 20.77
C SER A 459 9.94 22.91 19.45
N ALA A 460 10.70 23.04 18.38
CA ALA A 460 10.17 23.27 17.03
C ALA A 460 9.49 22.01 16.47
N THR A 461 9.89 20.81 16.92
CA THR A 461 9.19 19.54 16.64
C THR A 461 7.85 19.44 17.40
N GLY A 462 7.62 20.28 18.43
CA GLY A 462 6.54 20.12 19.41
C GLY A 462 6.91 19.14 20.52
N ALA A 463 6.23 19.19 21.67
CA ALA A 463 6.41 18.23 22.77
C ALA A 463 5.23 17.25 22.77
N GLY A 464 5.49 15.96 22.94
CA GLY A 464 4.50 14.89 22.71
C GLY A 464 4.24 14.60 21.23
N SER A 465 5.06 15.11 20.32
CA SER A 465 4.93 14.85 18.88
C SER A 465 5.46 13.45 18.51
N SER A 466 4.84 12.85 17.49
CA SER A 466 5.38 11.67 16.82
C SER A 466 6.56 12.05 15.92
N VAL A 467 7.64 11.27 15.98
CA VAL A 467 8.88 11.46 15.21
C VAL A 467 9.15 10.21 14.39
N SER A 468 9.44 10.36 13.10
CA SER A 468 9.68 9.23 12.20
C SER A 468 10.96 8.45 12.56
N TYR A 469 11.09 7.23 12.05
CA TYR A 469 12.14 6.26 12.39
C TYR A 469 13.58 6.81 12.22
N GLY A 470 13.81 7.72 11.27
CA GLY A 470 15.05 8.49 11.09
C GLY A 470 14.90 10.01 11.26
N GLY A 471 13.80 10.47 11.88
CA GLY A 471 13.48 11.89 12.04
C GLY A 471 14.38 12.65 13.02
N THR A 472 14.33 13.98 13.00
CA THR A 472 15.12 14.83 13.92
C THR A 472 14.24 15.56 14.93
N ILE A 473 14.74 15.66 16.16
CA ILE A 473 14.17 16.53 17.19
C ILE A 473 14.88 17.89 17.10
N VAL A 474 14.10 18.97 16.99
CA VAL A 474 14.62 20.33 16.79
C VAL A 474 14.20 21.23 17.94
N TYR A 475 15.17 21.88 18.55
CA TYR A 475 14.98 22.95 19.52
C TYR A 475 15.48 24.29 18.96
N THR A 476 14.79 25.37 19.34
CA THR A 476 15.18 26.75 19.07
C THR A 476 15.19 27.55 20.37
N PHE A 477 16.13 28.48 20.47
CA PHE A 477 16.38 29.28 21.68
C PHE A 477 16.05 30.77 21.43
N SER A 478 15.77 31.53 22.48
CA SER A 478 15.48 32.98 22.37
C SER A 478 16.70 33.84 22.04
N GLU A 479 17.90 33.27 22.10
CA GLU A 479 19.20 33.95 22.09
C GLU A 479 20.34 32.96 21.81
N GLN A 480 21.58 33.45 21.77
CA GLN A 480 22.77 32.64 21.57
C GLN A 480 23.15 31.81 22.80
N ILE A 481 23.47 30.53 22.57
CA ILE A 481 23.78 29.54 23.62
C ILE A 481 25.29 29.29 23.75
N ASP A 482 25.75 29.07 24.98
CA ASP A 482 27.07 28.50 25.31
C ASP A 482 27.03 26.98 25.02
N THR A 483 27.34 26.63 23.77
CA THR A 483 27.25 25.24 23.26
C THR A 483 28.15 24.28 24.03
N GLY A 484 29.29 24.74 24.54
CA GLY A 484 30.23 23.97 25.36
C GLY A 484 29.76 23.69 26.79
N SER A 485 28.74 24.41 27.26
CA SER A 485 28.12 24.23 28.59
C SER A 485 26.77 23.51 28.54
N THR A 486 26.25 23.21 27.35
CA THR A 486 24.94 22.57 27.17
C THR A 486 24.97 21.08 27.54
N VAL A 487 23.90 20.59 28.17
CA VAL A 487 23.73 19.19 28.57
C VAL A 487 22.45 18.61 27.96
N ILE A 488 22.63 17.58 27.14
CA ILE A 488 21.58 16.67 26.66
C ILE A 488 21.56 15.48 27.64
N GLY A 489 20.40 15.07 28.15
CA GLY A 489 20.36 14.05 29.20
C GLY A 489 18.95 13.62 29.65
N GLY A 490 18.89 13.01 30.84
CA GLY A 490 17.67 12.88 31.65
C GLY A 490 16.58 11.92 31.15
N GLY A 491 16.76 11.23 30.02
CA GLY A 491 15.78 10.29 29.49
C GLY A 491 16.35 9.35 28.42
N ASP A 492 15.52 8.40 27.96
CA ASP A 492 15.92 7.27 27.12
C ASP A 492 16.58 7.68 25.79
N LEU A 493 16.24 8.87 25.28
CA LEU A 493 16.74 9.37 24.01
C LEU A 493 18.19 9.89 24.11
N SER A 494 18.64 10.28 25.31
CA SER A 494 19.98 10.84 25.54
C SER A 494 21.14 9.83 25.45
N THR A 495 20.82 8.54 25.28
CA THR A 495 21.80 7.47 24.96
C THR A 495 21.77 7.06 23.50
N GLU A 496 20.86 7.62 22.70
CA GLU A 496 20.62 7.29 21.30
C GLU A 496 20.86 8.46 20.35
N ASP A 497 20.95 9.70 20.85
CA ASP A 497 21.18 10.87 20.02
C ASP A 497 22.64 10.99 19.54
N ASN A 498 22.82 11.67 18.40
CA ASN A 498 24.11 11.85 17.73
C ASN A 498 25.00 12.95 18.33
N GLY A 499 24.72 13.43 19.55
CA GLY A 499 25.36 14.58 20.18
C GLY A 499 24.82 15.94 19.70
N GLY A 500 23.96 15.93 18.68
CA GLY A 500 23.31 17.12 18.12
C GLY A 500 24.20 17.98 17.22
N VAL A 501 23.54 18.70 16.31
CA VAL A 501 24.16 19.68 15.42
C VAL A 501 23.60 21.06 15.73
N TRP A 502 24.50 22.00 16.04
CA TRP A 502 24.18 23.41 16.24
C TRP A 502 24.04 24.14 14.91
N GLY A 503 23.15 25.13 14.87
CA GLY A 503 22.91 25.97 13.71
C GLY A 503 22.21 27.27 14.08
N THR A 504 21.76 28.00 13.05
CA THR A 504 21.12 29.31 13.22
C THR A 504 19.69 29.32 12.65
N THR A 505 18.79 30.05 13.29
CA THR A 505 17.47 30.46 12.78
C THR A 505 17.52 31.74 11.94
N GLY A 506 18.67 32.40 11.91
CA GLY A 506 18.89 33.73 11.32
C GLY A 506 18.81 34.89 12.32
N SER A 507 18.45 34.64 13.58
CA SER A 507 18.38 35.70 14.62
C SER A 507 19.69 35.80 15.41
N PHE A 508 20.25 34.67 15.83
CA PHE A 508 21.56 34.58 16.49
C PHE A 508 22.38 33.41 15.94
N THR A 509 23.69 33.41 16.20
CA THR A 509 24.53 32.22 16.02
C THR A 509 24.24 31.21 17.12
N ASP A 510 24.18 29.92 16.78
CA ASP A 510 23.97 28.81 17.72
C ASP A 510 22.64 28.88 18.51
N ASP A 511 21.58 29.41 17.90
CA ASP A 511 20.20 29.48 18.47
C ASP A 511 19.30 28.31 18.06
N LYS A 512 19.84 27.29 17.38
CA LYS A 512 19.14 26.06 16.99
C LYS A 512 19.96 24.81 17.30
N LEU A 513 19.35 23.81 17.93
CA LEU A 513 19.90 22.48 18.14
C LEU A 513 19.07 21.44 17.37
N THR A 514 19.71 20.62 16.55
CA THR A 514 19.07 19.54 15.78
C THR A 514 19.65 18.20 16.20
N LEU A 515 18.85 17.35 16.85
CA LEU A 515 19.21 16.03 17.33
C LEU A 515 18.71 14.97 16.34
N GLY A 516 19.60 14.10 15.88
CA GLY A 516 19.25 12.89 15.13
C GLY A 516 19.73 11.64 15.87
N PRO A 517 19.37 10.44 15.40
CA PRO A 517 19.89 9.21 15.99
C PRO A 517 21.39 9.06 15.70
N ALA A 518 22.14 8.48 16.65
CA ALA A 518 23.55 8.10 16.49
C ALA A 518 23.72 6.85 15.62
N ALA A 519 22.72 5.96 15.64
CA ALA A 519 22.53 4.91 14.65
C ALA A 519 21.76 5.46 13.43
N SER A 520 21.42 4.60 12.46
CA SER A 520 20.58 5.01 11.33
C SER A 520 19.13 5.33 11.70
N TYR A 521 18.68 4.99 12.91
CA TYR A 521 17.30 5.12 13.38
C TYR A 521 17.23 5.26 14.92
N TRP A 522 16.11 5.78 15.42
CA TRP A 522 15.78 5.78 16.85
C TRP A 522 15.17 4.44 17.27
N ASN A 523 15.33 4.05 18.54
CA ASN A 523 14.59 2.88 19.04
C ASN A 523 13.08 3.20 19.16
N PRO A 524 12.21 2.24 18.84
CA PRO A 524 10.76 2.38 18.93
C PRO A 524 10.26 2.63 20.36
N GLY A 525 9.13 3.36 20.52
CA GLY A 525 8.42 3.48 21.78
C GLY A 525 7.65 4.80 21.98
N PHE A 526 6.64 4.76 22.85
CA PHE A 526 5.82 5.92 23.22
C PHE A 526 6.37 6.65 24.46
N ALA A 527 6.10 7.95 24.53
CA ALA A 527 6.44 8.86 25.62
C ALA A 527 7.93 8.85 26.04
N ARG A 528 8.84 8.59 25.09
CA ARG A 528 10.29 8.49 25.35
C ARG A 528 10.85 9.85 25.77
N ALA A 529 11.58 9.88 26.87
CA ALA A 529 11.96 11.13 27.52
C ALA A 529 13.28 11.73 26.97
N LEU A 530 13.33 13.06 26.93
CA LEU A 530 14.53 13.86 26.66
C LEU A 530 14.54 15.12 27.55
N SER A 531 15.62 15.30 28.30
CA SER A 531 15.91 16.55 29.03
C SER A 531 16.98 17.34 28.31
N LEU A 532 16.79 18.66 28.26
CA LEU A 532 17.74 19.60 27.68
C LEU A 532 17.99 20.75 28.66
N THR A 533 19.24 20.94 29.07
CA THR A 533 19.71 22.07 29.87
C THR A 533 20.69 22.90 29.04
N VAL A 534 20.36 24.17 28.80
CA VAL A 534 21.22 25.11 28.07
C VAL A 534 21.61 26.30 28.96
N TYR A 535 22.73 26.93 28.63
CA TYR A 535 23.23 28.14 29.25
C TYR A 535 23.42 29.22 28.19
N ASP A 536 23.04 30.46 28.47
CA ASP A 536 23.44 31.58 27.63
C ASP A 536 24.94 31.92 27.82
N LEU A 537 25.45 32.87 27.02
CA LEU A 537 26.84 33.30 27.12
C LEU A 537 27.20 34.01 28.44
N ALA A 538 26.24 34.60 29.16
CA ALA A 538 26.41 35.18 30.50
C ALA A 538 26.31 34.14 31.64
N GLY A 539 25.95 32.90 31.31
CA GLY A 539 25.86 31.77 32.22
C GLY A 539 24.57 31.72 33.03
N ASN A 540 23.46 32.31 32.57
CA ASN A 540 22.13 31.96 33.11
C ASN A 540 21.65 30.67 32.41
N SER A 541 20.82 29.88 33.10
CA SER A 541 20.50 28.50 32.69
C SER A 541 19.00 28.24 32.60
N ALA A 542 18.58 27.50 31.57
CA ALA A 542 17.22 26.98 31.44
C ALA A 542 17.21 25.46 31.29
N THR A 543 16.10 24.80 31.61
CA THR A 543 15.95 23.35 31.47
C THR A 543 14.51 22.99 31.10
N VAL A 544 14.34 22.07 30.15
CA VAL A 544 13.05 21.46 29.79
C VAL A 544 13.14 19.95 29.79
N ASN A 545 12.00 19.29 30.06
CA ASN A 545 11.81 17.85 29.93
C ASN A 545 10.65 17.63 28.96
N HIS A 546 10.92 17.04 27.80
CA HIS A 546 9.89 16.67 26.81
C HIS A 546 9.85 15.16 26.61
N THR A 547 8.72 14.68 26.10
CA THR A 547 8.55 13.31 25.62
C THR A 547 8.23 13.31 24.14
N TYR A 548 8.64 12.27 23.43
CA TYR A 548 8.39 12.07 22.01
C TYR A 548 7.90 10.64 21.75
N ASP A 549 7.03 10.47 20.77
CA ASP A 549 6.52 9.16 20.35
C ASP A 549 7.27 8.71 19.10
N PHE A 550 7.75 7.47 19.09
CA PHE A 550 8.41 6.85 17.93
C PHE A 550 7.58 5.65 17.47
N PRO A 551 7.14 5.60 16.21
CA PRO A 551 6.39 4.49 15.65
C PRO A 551 7.04 3.14 15.98
N ASP A 552 6.33 2.29 16.71
CA ASP A 552 6.90 1.08 17.28
C ASP A 552 6.86 -0.13 16.35
N GLY A 553 6.28 0.05 15.15
CA GLY A 553 6.09 -1.00 14.16
C GLY A 553 5.26 -2.18 14.69
N THR A 554 4.42 -1.98 15.71
CA THR A 554 3.51 -3.03 16.19
C THR A 554 2.36 -3.29 15.22
N VAL A 555 1.72 -4.45 15.39
CA VAL A 555 0.48 -4.79 14.69
C VAL A 555 -0.68 -3.98 15.25
N GLN A 556 -1.29 -3.16 14.39
CA GLN A 556 -2.40 -2.26 14.68
C GLN A 556 -3.67 -2.72 13.95
N PRO A 557 -4.88 -2.30 14.36
CA PRO A 557 -6.08 -2.47 13.54
C PRO A 557 -5.97 -1.62 12.27
N PHE A 558 -6.30 -2.20 11.11
CA PHE A 558 -6.29 -1.46 9.83
C PHE A 558 -7.33 -0.34 9.85
N PHE A 559 -8.58 -0.71 10.07
CA PHE A 559 -9.68 0.20 10.37
C PHE A 559 -9.57 0.67 11.82
N SER A 560 -9.47 1.98 12.06
CA SER A 560 -9.29 2.51 13.43
C SER A 560 -10.52 2.26 14.35
N ASN A 561 -11.69 1.99 13.78
CA ASN A 561 -12.89 1.54 14.49
C ASN A 561 -12.93 0.00 14.75
N ALA A 562 -11.94 -0.77 14.28
CA ALA A 562 -11.88 -2.23 14.38
C ALA A 562 -10.87 -2.79 15.39
N LYS A 563 -10.80 -2.18 16.57
CA LYS A 563 -9.86 -2.53 17.66
C LYS A 563 -10.14 -3.87 18.36
N ILE A 564 -11.29 -4.47 18.09
CA ILE A 564 -11.77 -5.74 18.66
C ILE A 564 -12.15 -6.72 17.54
N TRP A 565 -12.28 -7.99 17.88
CA TRP A 565 -12.70 -9.07 16.97
C TRP A 565 -14.07 -8.78 16.35
N ASN A 566 -15.11 -8.64 17.17
CA ASN A 566 -16.51 -8.39 16.72
C ASN A 566 -16.76 -6.97 16.16
N SER A 567 -15.74 -6.27 15.64
CA SER A 567 -15.93 -5.01 14.94
C SER A 567 -16.27 -5.26 13.47
N TYR A 568 -17.39 -4.69 13.04
CA TYR A 568 -17.85 -4.72 11.65
C TYR A 568 -17.82 -3.31 11.05
N ILE A 569 -17.34 -3.19 9.82
CA ILE A 569 -17.20 -1.96 9.04
C ILE A 569 -18.13 -2.06 7.83
N LYS A 570 -18.77 -0.95 7.43
CA LYS A 570 -19.67 -0.93 6.26
C LYS A 570 -18.89 -1.29 5.00
N ASN A 571 -19.44 -2.19 4.19
CA ASN A 571 -18.89 -2.49 2.87
C ASN A 571 -19.43 -1.47 1.85
N ASP A 572 -18.79 -0.30 1.77
CA ASP A 572 -19.23 0.86 0.97
C ASP A 572 -18.25 1.28 -0.13
N SER A 573 -17.25 0.44 -0.41
CA SER A 573 -16.19 0.60 -1.40
C SER A 573 -16.22 -0.54 -2.44
N ALA A 574 -15.29 -0.51 -3.40
CA ALA A 574 -15.14 -1.57 -4.42
C ALA A 574 -14.16 -2.70 -4.00
N LYS A 575 -13.36 -2.47 -2.95
CA LYS A 575 -12.42 -3.40 -2.30
C LYS A 575 -12.51 -3.16 -0.80
N GLU A 576 -12.36 -4.17 0.08
CA GLU A 576 -12.58 -3.93 1.52
C GLU A 576 -11.58 -2.94 2.09
N ILE A 577 -10.32 -3.01 1.66
CA ILE A 577 -9.24 -2.12 2.12
C ILE A 577 -9.52 -0.63 1.87
N ASP A 578 -10.38 -0.29 0.91
CA ASP A 578 -10.76 1.09 0.59
C ASP A 578 -12.07 1.53 1.29
N ALA A 579 -12.63 0.71 2.19
CA ALA A 579 -13.88 1.00 2.90
C ALA A 579 -13.73 2.20 3.84
N SER A 580 -14.82 2.95 4.04
CA SER A 580 -14.83 4.24 4.72
C SER A 580 -14.46 4.22 6.22
N ASN A 581 -14.12 3.06 6.79
CA ASN A 581 -13.89 2.83 8.22
C ASN A 581 -15.13 3.19 9.09
N VAL A 582 -16.31 3.35 8.49
CA VAL A 582 -17.57 3.57 9.24
C VAL A 582 -18.04 2.23 9.82
N ALA A 583 -18.34 2.20 11.12
CA ALA A 583 -18.88 1.01 11.76
C ALA A 583 -20.28 0.65 11.24
N CYS A 584 -20.57 -0.65 11.09
CA CYS A 584 -21.91 -1.11 10.76
C CYS A 584 -22.92 -0.81 11.87
N ASP A 585 -24.16 -0.50 11.47
CA ASP A 585 -25.24 -0.07 12.37
C ASP A 585 -26.56 -0.83 12.19
N GLU A 586 -26.50 -1.99 11.53
CA GLU A 586 -27.62 -2.88 11.21
C GLU A 586 -28.59 -2.33 10.14
N THR A 587 -28.31 -1.16 9.54
CA THR A 587 -29.09 -0.63 8.40
C THR A 587 -28.74 -1.28 7.07
N GLU A 588 -27.58 -1.95 7.00
CA GLU A 588 -27.07 -2.64 5.82
C GLU A 588 -27.94 -3.86 5.47
N ASN A 589 -28.09 -4.14 4.17
CA ASN A 589 -29.09 -5.08 3.64
C ASN A 589 -28.61 -5.82 2.38
N ASN A 590 -27.31 -6.09 2.30
CA ASN A 590 -26.65 -6.80 1.20
C ASN A 590 -26.03 -8.12 1.69
N PHE A 591 -26.84 -8.94 2.36
CA PHE A 591 -26.40 -10.16 3.04
C PHE A 591 -25.35 -9.86 4.12
N TYR A 592 -24.72 -10.91 4.66
CA TYR A 592 -23.65 -10.80 5.64
C TYR A 592 -22.51 -9.88 5.18
N TYR A 593 -22.16 -9.91 3.88
CA TYR A 593 -21.10 -9.10 3.28
C TYR A 593 -21.46 -7.62 3.05
N GLY A 594 -22.66 -7.17 3.42
CA GLY A 594 -22.91 -5.74 3.63
C GLY A 594 -22.03 -5.12 4.72
N CYS A 595 -21.41 -5.96 5.55
CA CYS A 595 -20.47 -5.60 6.59
C CYS A 595 -19.17 -6.41 6.51
N ILE A 596 -18.05 -5.72 6.33
CA ILE A 596 -16.69 -6.27 6.43
C ILE A 596 -16.41 -6.61 7.89
N HIS A 597 -15.89 -7.80 8.18
CA HIS A 597 -15.44 -8.18 9.53
C HIS A 597 -14.08 -7.52 9.84
N GLY A 598 -14.08 -6.21 10.09
CA GLY A 598 -12.87 -5.40 10.27
C GLY A 598 -11.94 -5.87 11.40
N GLY A 599 -12.42 -6.68 12.35
CA GLY A 599 -11.56 -7.34 13.34
C GLY A 599 -10.55 -8.32 12.75
N GLU A 600 -10.75 -8.82 11.53
CA GLU A 600 -9.80 -9.66 10.78
C GLU A 600 -8.74 -8.83 10.03
N PHE A 601 -8.90 -7.51 9.91
CA PHE A 601 -7.98 -6.63 9.19
C PHE A 601 -7.01 -5.94 10.16
N ARG A 602 -5.73 -6.27 10.03
CA ARG A 602 -4.61 -5.78 10.83
C ARG A 602 -3.54 -5.21 9.93
N LYS A 603 -2.72 -4.30 10.44
CA LYS A 603 -1.62 -3.69 9.68
C LYS A 603 -0.37 -3.48 10.49
N VAL A 604 0.76 -3.39 9.80
CA VAL A 604 2.01 -2.85 10.31
C VAL A 604 2.48 -1.78 9.36
N MET A 605 2.83 -0.60 9.88
CA MET A 605 3.50 0.43 9.08
C MET A 605 4.96 0.02 8.87
N VAL A 606 5.45 0.05 7.63
CA VAL A 606 6.84 -0.23 7.29
C VAL A 606 7.64 1.06 7.50
N ILE A 607 8.01 1.32 8.75
CA ILE A 607 8.44 2.62 9.27
C ILE A 607 9.71 3.23 8.63
N ASP A 608 10.40 2.47 7.79
CA ASP A 608 11.62 2.84 7.06
C ASP A 608 11.46 2.82 5.53
N SER A 609 10.27 2.53 4.99
CA SER A 609 10.02 2.63 3.55
C SER A 609 10.05 4.09 3.09
N ALA A 610 10.37 4.31 1.82
CA ALA A 610 9.94 5.54 1.17
C ALA A 610 8.40 5.56 1.11
N PRO A 611 7.77 6.75 0.96
CA PRO A 611 6.39 6.81 0.52
C PRO A 611 6.23 6.11 -0.83
N ASP A 612 5.06 5.51 -1.04
CA ASP A 612 4.59 5.02 -2.32
C ASP A 612 5.41 3.84 -2.93
N ASP A 613 6.18 3.09 -2.12
CA ASP A 613 6.99 1.94 -2.61
C ASP A 613 6.76 0.62 -1.84
N CYS A 614 5.87 -0.21 -2.38
CA CYS A 614 5.67 -1.60 -1.95
C CYS A 614 6.65 -2.62 -2.57
N THR A 615 7.67 -2.18 -3.33
CA THR A 615 8.54 -3.08 -4.10
C THR A 615 9.42 -3.93 -3.20
N GLY A 616 9.26 -5.25 -3.30
CA GLY A 616 10.03 -6.21 -2.49
C GLY A 616 9.58 -6.34 -1.03
N ILE A 617 8.65 -5.48 -0.59
CA ILE A 617 8.03 -5.58 0.73
C ILE A 617 7.08 -6.78 0.75
N THR A 618 7.36 -7.73 1.65
CA THR A 618 6.48 -8.88 1.92
C THR A 618 6.40 -9.11 3.41
N ALA A 619 5.26 -9.65 3.88
CA ALA A 619 5.05 -9.93 5.29
C ALA A 619 4.52 -11.35 5.51
N THR A 620 4.90 -11.93 6.64
CA THR A 620 4.36 -13.22 7.13
C THR A 620 4.24 -13.17 8.64
N ASP A 621 3.12 -13.61 9.20
CA ASP A 621 3.01 -13.75 10.65
C ASP A 621 3.55 -15.10 11.14
N THR A 622 4.12 -15.09 12.35
CA THR A 622 4.90 -16.20 12.91
C THR A 622 4.07 -17.46 13.13
N ASN A 623 2.78 -17.28 13.46
CA ASN A 623 1.85 -18.39 13.69
C ASN A 623 1.13 -18.86 12.41
N GLY A 624 1.35 -18.20 11.26
CA GLY A 624 0.75 -18.54 9.97
C GLY A 624 -0.77 -18.35 9.91
N TRP A 625 -1.32 -17.37 10.62
CA TRP A 625 -2.76 -17.11 10.71
C TRP A 625 -3.35 -16.42 9.48
N TYR A 626 -2.60 -15.51 8.86
CA TYR A 626 -3.10 -14.64 7.77
C TYR A 626 -2.17 -14.65 6.56
N ASP A 627 -2.75 -14.38 5.40
CA ASP A 627 -2.03 -13.84 4.25
C ASP A 627 -1.90 -12.32 4.36
N TRP A 628 -0.80 -11.77 3.87
CA TRP A 628 -0.47 -10.35 4.01
C TRP A 628 -0.17 -9.75 2.64
N VAL A 629 -0.68 -8.55 2.40
CA VAL A 629 -0.46 -7.75 1.20
C VAL A 629 0.24 -6.45 1.59
N CYS A 630 1.12 -5.92 0.74
CA CYS A 630 1.58 -4.54 0.89
C CYS A 630 0.54 -3.59 0.28
N TYR A 631 0.16 -2.58 1.06
CA TYR A 631 -0.81 -1.55 0.74
C TYR A 631 -0.13 -0.19 0.80
N ASP A 632 -0.40 0.62 -0.22
CA ASP A 632 0.07 1.99 -0.30
C ASP A 632 -1.11 2.95 0.02
N PRO A 633 -1.15 3.53 1.24
CA PRO A 633 -2.26 4.39 1.65
C PRO A 633 -2.17 5.76 0.92
N PRO A 634 -3.26 6.26 0.30
CA PRO A 634 -3.23 7.52 -0.45
C PRO A 634 -2.69 8.71 0.36
N GLY A 635 -1.46 9.15 0.09
CA GLY A 635 -0.81 10.19 0.90
C GLY A 635 0.67 10.40 0.59
N THR A 636 1.46 10.62 1.65
CA THR A 636 2.94 10.69 1.65
C THR A 636 3.49 9.95 2.86
N GLY A 637 2.77 8.90 3.28
CA GLY A 637 3.10 8.07 4.45
C GLY A 637 3.96 6.87 4.07
N PRO A 638 4.55 6.16 5.05
CA PRO A 638 5.17 4.86 4.80
C PRO A 638 4.12 3.84 4.34
N VAL A 639 4.54 2.84 3.57
CA VAL A 639 3.64 1.75 3.15
C VAL A 639 3.22 0.88 4.33
N GLU A 640 2.07 0.22 4.20
CA GLU A 640 1.51 -0.62 5.24
C GLU A 640 1.46 -2.07 4.76
N VAL A 641 1.91 -3.04 5.56
CA VAL A 641 1.58 -4.45 5.29
C VAL A 641 0.30 -4.79 6.03
N VAL A 642 -0.72 -5.24 5.31
CA VAL A 642 -2.09 -5.44 5.78
C VAL A 642 -2.45 -6.92 5.71
N SER A 643 -3.06 -7.47 6.76
CA SER A 643 -3.60 -8.82 6.75
C SER A 643 -4.83 -8.86 5.85
N TRP A 644 -4.73 -9.65 4.79
CA TRP A 644 -5.68 -9.72 3.69
C TRP A 644 -6.81 -10.70 4.02
N HIS A 645 -6.45 -11.98 4.22
CA HIS A 645 -7.39 -13.07 4.47
C HIS A 645 -6.85 -13.97 5.59
N ARG A 646 -7.75 -14.53 6.40
CA ARG A 646 -7.41 -15.59 7.36
C ARG A 646 -7.22 -16.89 6.60
N LYS A 647 -6.10 -17.56 6.79
CA LYS A 647 -5.71 -18.75 6.01
C LYS A 647 -6.68 -19.92 6.16
N ASP A 648 -6.82 -20.69 5.08
CA ASP A 648 -7.62 -21.92 5.06
C ASP A 648 -7.28 -22.86 6.23
N GLY A 649 -8.30 -23.30 6.95
CA GLY A 649 -8.17 -24.18 8.11
C GLY A 649 -7.82 -23.50 9.44
N ILE A 650 -7.48 -22.20 9.45
CA ILE A 650 -7.31 -21.41 10.67
C ILE A 650 -8.69 -21.00 11.22
N GLN A 651 -8.92 -21.31 12.49
CA GLN A 651 -10.16 -21.05 13.23
C GLN A 651 -9.90 -19.98 14.32
N LEU A 652 -10.94 -19.34 14.85
CA LEU A 652 -10.78 -18.37 15.94
C LEU A 652 -10.17 -19.00 17.19
N ALA A 653 -10.42 -20.30 17.42
CA ALA A 653 -9.77 -21.10 18.45
C ALA A 653 -8.23 -21.12 18.35
N ASP A 654 -7.63 -20.98 17.17
CA ASP A 654 -6.15 -20.95 17.02
C ASP A 654 -5.53 -19.62 17.52
N LEU A 655 -6.32 -18.55 17.53
CA LEU A 655 -5.92 -17.20 17.98
C LEU A 655 -6.01 -17.07 19.51
N ILE A 656 -6.59 -18.04 20.22
CA ILE A 656 -6.93 -17.97 21.65
C ILE A 656 -5.99 -18.84 22.50
N ASN A 657 -5.49 -18.27 23.60
CA ASN A 657 -4.86 -19.02 24.68
C ASN A 657 -5.93 -19.51 25.66
N PHE A 658 -6.22 -20.82 25.65
CA PHE A 658 -7.19 -21.41 26.58
C PHE A 658 -6.60 -21.75 27.97
N ALA A 659 -5.28 -21.78 28.13
CA ALA A 659 -4.63 -22.12 29.41
C ALA A 659 -4.56 -20.93 30.37
N GLY A 660 -4.32 -19.73 29.83
CA GLY A 660 -4.57 -18.46 30.48
C GLY A 660 -5.51 -17.64 29.59
N PRO A 661 -6.83 -17.62 29.85
CA PRO A 661 -7.84 -17.12 28.92
C PRO A 661 -7.51 -15.71 28.43
N GLY A 662 -7.09 -15.64 27.17
CA GLY A 662 -6.48 -14.47 26.55
C GLY A 662 -6.21 -14.72 25.07
N TRP A 663 -5.69 -13.72 24.37
CA TRP A 663 -5.22 -13.90 22.99
C TRP A 663 -3.82 -14.52 22.97
N ASN A 664 -3.55 -15.39 22.00
CA ASN A 664 -2.18 -15.79 21.69
C ASN A 664 -1.42 -14.56 21.15
N THR A 665 -0.13 -14.44 21.49
CA THR A 665 0.73 -13.40 20.88
C THR A 665 1.19 -13.84 19.50
N ASN A 666 1.31 -12.89 18.58
CA ASN A 666 1.85 -13.15 17.25
C ASN A 666 2.68 -11.95 16.76
N ALA A 667 3.72 -12.25 15.99
CA ALA A 667 4.69 -11.29 15.42
C ALA A 667 4.62 -11.37 13.89
N VAL A 668 4.88 -10.26 13.20
CA VAL A 668 4.87 -10.19 11.74
C VAL A 668 6.29 -9.94 11.26
N ALA A 669 6.90 -10.93 10.62
CA ALA A 669 8.18 -10.77 9.95
C ALA A 669 7.97 -10.04 8.62
N ILE A 670 8.82 -9.05 8.34
CA ILE A 670 8.77 -8.19 7.16
C ILE A 670 10.09 -8.36 6.40
N ALA A 671 10.00 -8.72 5.13
CA ALA A 671 11.14 -8.80 4.22
C ALA A 671 11.13 -7.60 3.26
N GLY A 672 12.31 -7.21 2.77
CA GLY A 672 12.48 -6.03 1.90
C GLY A 672 12.74 -4.71 2.64
N SER A 673 12.64 -4.70 3.97
CA SER A 673 12.83 -3.52 4.83
C SER A 673 13.92 -3.79 5.89
N SER A 674 14.55 -2.73 6.41
CA SER A 674 15.45 -2.80 7.58
C SER A 674 14.68 -2.93 8.90
N PHE A 675 13.42 -2.49 8.93
CA PHE A 675 12.43 -2.86 9.94
C PHE A 675 11.93 -4.30 9.70
N THR A 676 12.75 -5.27 10.10
CA THR A 676 12.57 -6.69 9.74
C THR A 676 11.43 -7.43 10.45
N ALA A 677 10.83 -6.88 11.52
CA ALA A 677 9.67 -7.51 12.17
C ALA A 677 8.89 -6.58 13.11
N ALA A 678 7.56 -6.68 13.07
CA ALA A 678 6.70 -6.29 14.17
C ALA A 678 6.87 -7.25 15.36
N PRO A 679 7.09 -6.76 16.59
CA PRO A 679 7.28 -7.62 17.76
C PRO A 679 6.00 -8.39 18.13
N ALA A 680 6.17 -9.50 18.86
CA ALA A 680 5.07 -10.37 19.26
C ALA A 680 4.10 -9.66 20.23
N ALA A 681 2.84 -9.50 19.81
CA ALA A 681 1.81 -8.79 20.57
C ALA A 681 0.45 -9.50 20.51
N GLN A 682 -0.47 -9.14 21.40
CA GLN A 682 -1.89 -9.49 21.28
C GLN A 682 -2.59 -8.44 20.40
N TRP A 683 -3.21 -8.86 19.28
CA TRP A 683 -3.73 -7.93 18.26
C TRP A 683 -5.19 -7.46 18.48
N TRP A 684 -5.85 -7.93 19.54
CA TRP A 684 -7.25 -7.63 19.83
C TRP A 684 -7.40 -7.21 21.29
N SER A 685 -8.17 -6.15 21.52
CA SER A 685 -8.42 -5.60 22.86
C SER A 685 -9.65 -6.20 23.56
N ASN A 686 -10.30 -7.22 22.99
CA ASN A 686 -11.41 -7.91 23.66
C ASN A 686 -10.94 -8.55 24.97
N PRO A 687 -11.72 -8.42 26.06
CA PRO A 687 -11.62 -9.33 27.17
C PRO A 687 -11.92 -10.76 26.70
N VAL A 688 -11.05 -11.69 27.03
CA VAL A 688 -11.28 -13.13 26.87
C VAL A 688 -11.62 -13.71 28.25
N GLN A 689 -12.73 -14.42 28.37
CA GLN A 689 -13.27 -14.87 29.65
C GLN A 689 -13.83 -16.28 29.55
N THR A 690 -13.65 -17.11 30.58
CA THR A 690 -14.34 -18.40 30.65
C THR A 690 -15.85 -18.20 30.80
N ILE A 691 -16.66 -19.05 30.17
CA ILE A 691 -18.12 -19.04 30.39
C ILE A 691 -18.50 -19.21 31.87
N PRO A 692 -19.65 -18.70 32.32
CA PRO A 692 -20.18 -19.00 33.65
C PRO A 692 -20.42 -20.51 33.82
N ALA A 693 -19.80 -21.13 34.83
CA ALA A 693 -19.89 -22.58 35.05
C ALA A 693 -21.32 -23.08 35.37
N ALA A 694 -22.19 -22.21 35.89
CA ALA A 694 -23.61 -22.52 36.11
C ALA A 694 -24.47 -22.35 34.84
N GLY A 695 -23.90 -21.86 33.73
CA GLY A 695 -24.68 -21.24 32.66
C GLY A 695 -25.25 -19.88 33.08
N GLY A 696 -26.31 -19.44 32.41
CA GLY A 696 -26.98 -18.17 32.67
C GLY A 696 -26.60 -17.05 31.70
N ALA A 697 -26.91 -15.82 32.09
CA ALA A 697 -26.87 -14.65 31.21
C ALA A 697 -25.45 -14.14 30.92
N VAL A 698 -25.15 -13.99 29.64
CA VAL A 698 -23.94 -13.38 29.08
C VAL A 698 -24.28 -11.94 28.68
N THR A 699 -23.96 -10.99 29.56
CA THR A 699 -24.49 -9.61 29.52
C THR A 699 -23.47 -8.54 29.13
N THR A 700 -22.18 -8.87 29.04
CA THR A 700 -21.13 -7.89 28.71
C THR A 700 -20.83 -7.94 27.20
N PRO A 701 -21.04 -6.84 26.45
CA PRO A 701 -20.74 -6.77 25.01
C PRO A 701 -19.22 -6.75 24.75
N ASN A 702 -18.83 -7.06 23.52
CA ASN A 702 -17.43 -7.06 23.03
C ASN A 702 -16.51 -8.08 23.73
N VAL A 703 -17.06 -9.10 24.41
CA VAL A 703 -16.30 -10.14 25.12
C VAL A 703 -16.26 -11.44 24.32
N VAL A 704 -15.09 -12.09 24.34
CA VAL A 704 -14.87 -13.44 23.80
C VAL A 704 -15.00 -14.44 24.95
N TYR A 705 -16.08 -15.20 24.97
CA TYR A 705 -16.31 -16.25 25.95
C TYR A 705 -15.75 -17.58 25.46
N VAL A 706 -14.98 -18.26 26.31
CA VAL A 706 -14.20 -19.44 25.95
C VAL A 706 -14.52 -20.68 26.78
N VAL A 707 -14.42 -21.83 26.13
CA VAL A 707 -14.57 -23.17 26.73
C VAL A 707 -13.30 -23.98 26.47
N GLY A 708 -12.34 -23.94 27.38
CA GLY A 708 -11.02 -24.56 27.20
C GLY A 708 -10.94 -26.07 27.42
N SER A 709 -11.97 -26.68 28.00
CA SER A 709 -12.06 -28.13 28.27
C SER A 709 -13.51 -28.58 28.27
N ASN A 710 -13.76 -29.89 28.18
CA ASN A 710 -15.10 -30.46 28.28
C ASN A 710 -15.85 -29.91 29.49
N THR A 711 -16.96 -29.20 29.23
CA THR A 711 -17.70 -28.44 30.24
C THR A 711 -19.18 -28.79 30.16
N GLN A 712 -19.77 -29.06 31.33
CA GLN A 712 -21.22 -29.24 31.47
C GLN A 712 -21.77 -28.11 32.35
N ILE A 713 -22.52 -27.19 31.74
CA ILE A 713 -23.17 -26.07 32.44
C ILE A 713 -24.47 -26.51 33.11
N SER A 714 -24.84 -25.87 34.22
CA SER A 714 -26.04 -26.26 34.99
C SER A 714 -27.36 -25.83 34.31
N ASP A 715 -27.34 -24.79 33.49
CA ASP A 715 -28.47 -24.31 32.70
C ASP A 715 -27.98 -23.63 31.39
N THR A 716 -28.90 -23.17 30.56
CA THR A 716 -28.68 -22.46 29.29
C THR A 716 -27.68 -21.32 29.41
N LEU A 717 -26.70 -21.24 28.50
CA LEU A 717 -25.88 -20.05 28.28
C LEU A 717 -26.66 -19.07 27.39
N ASP A 718 -27.13 -17.95 27.95
CA ASP A 718 -28.04 -17.03 27.26
C ASP A 718 -27.35 -15.70 26.91
N ILE A 719 -27.15 -15.45 25.62
CA ILE A 719 -26.51 -14.25 25.07
C ILE A 719 -27.51 -13.09 25.15
N GLN A 720 -27.21 -12.11 25.99
CA GLN A 720 -28.07 -10.96 26.30
C GLN A 720 -27.50 -9.60 25.87
N ALA A 721 -26.29 -9.58 25.29
CA ALA A 721 -25.66 -8.40 24.71
C ALA A 721 -25.29 -8.62 23.22
N ASN A 722 -25.22 -7.54 22.44
CA ASN A 722 -24.68 -7.55 21.08
C ASN A 722 -23.14 -7.72 21.11
N ASN A 723 -22.54 -8.05 19.96
CA ASN A 723 -21.08 -8.18 19.80
C ASN A 723 -20.45 -9.20 20.76
N VAL A 724 -21.10 -10.36 20.91
CA VAL A 724 -20.63 -11.44 21.79
C VAL A 724 -20.04 -12.56 20.94
N THR A 725 -18.87 -13.06 21.34
CA THR A 725 -18.23 -14.23 20.75
C THR A 725 -18.27 -15.39 21.73
N LEU A 726 -18.55 -16.61 21.25
CA LEU A 726 -18.44 -17.86 21.99
C LEU A 726 -17.59 -18.86 21.20
N VAL A 727 -16.50 -19.36 21.79
CA VAL A 727 -15.56 -20.30 21.15
C VAL A 727 -15.23 -21.46 22.10
N THR A 728 -15.34 -22.70 21.63
CA THR A 728 -14.72 -23.84 22.33
C THR A 728 -13.31 -24.09 21.81
N ALA A 729 -12.41 -24.61 22.65
CA ALA A 729 -11.20 -25.23 22.14
C ALA A 729 -11.60 -26.40 21.20
N LYS A 730 -10.79 -26.67 20.17
CA LYS A 730 -11.09 -27.69 19.14
C LYS A 730 -11.39 -29.08 19.70
N THR A 731 -10.82 -29.43 20.86
CA THR A 731 -11.01 -30.70 21.58
C THR A 731 -12.00 -30.63 22.75
N ALA A 732 -12.58 -29.46 23.03
CA ALA A 732 -13.50 -29.25 24.12
C ALA A 732 -14.96 -29.28 23.63
N ASN A 733 -15.81 -29.97 24.38
CA ASN A 733 -17.26 -30.03 24.18
C ASN A 733 -17.98 -29.18 25.24
N LEU A 734 -18.93 -28.35 24.81
CA LEU A 734 -19.90 -27.71 25.70
C LEU A 734 -21.20 -28.52 25.73
N SER A 735 -21.70 -28.81 26.93
CA SER A 735 -22.95 -29.54 27.17
C SER A 735 -23.73 -28.91 28.32
N VAL A 736 -25.01 -29.28 28.50
CA VAL A 736 -25.84 -28.81 29.61
C VAL A 736 -26.31 -30.00 30.48
N ALA A 737 -26.47 -29.78 31.79
CA ALA A 737 -26.88 -30.81 32.75
C ALA A 737 -28.41 -31.01 32.85
N THR A 738 -29.18 -30.02 32.40
CA THR A 738 -30.65 -30.06 32.29
C THR A 738 -31.05 -30.46 30.88
N THR A 739 -32.36 -30.52 30.62
CA THR A 739 -32.88 -30.71 29.27
C THR A 739 -33.03 -29.39 28.49
N ASN A 740 -32.40 -28.29 28.91
CA ASN A 740 -32.58 -27.00 28.26
C ASN A 740 -31.71 -26.86 26.99
N THR A 741 -31.79 -25.71 26.34
CA THR A 741 -30.85 -25.35 25.25
C THR A 741 -29.45 -25.14 25.81
N ILE A 742 -28.39 -25.43 25.04
CA ILE A 742 -27.02 -25.18 25.48
C ILE A 742 -26.69 -23.70 25.32
N VAL A 743 -26.90 -23.14 24.12
CA VAL A 743 -26.65 -21.72 23.80
C VAL A 743 -27.90 -21.07 23.22
N SER A 744 -28.38 -20.01 23.87
CA SER A 744 -29.51 -19.19 23.44
C SER A 744 -29.02 -17.79 23.05
N ASN A 745 -29.52 -17.24 21.96
CA ASN A 745 -29.51 -15.81 21.66
C ASN A 745 -30.95 -15.39 21.35
N THR A 746 -31.42 -14.34 22.04
CA THR A 746 -32.73 -13.75 21.79
C THR A 746 -32.58 -12.27 21.42
N GLY A 747 -32.57 -11.99 20.11
CA GLY A 747 -32.56 -10.64 19.55
C GLY A 747 -31.27 -9.84 19.79
N LYS A 748 -30.09 -10.47 19.71
CA LYS A 748 -28.78 -9.81 19.84
C LYS A 748 -27.94 -9.96 18.58
N SER A 749 -27.55 -8.86 17.97
CA SER A 749 -26.83 -8.83 16.69
C SER A 749 -25.31 -9.01 16.86
N PHE A 750 -24.61 -9.27 15.75
CA PHE A 750 -23.15 -9.43 15.68
C PHE A 750 -22.58 -10.54 16.58
N THR A 751 -23.30 -11.66 16.69
CA THR A 751 -22.86 -12.81 17.50
C THR A 751 -21.98 -13.75 16.68
N TRP A 752 -20.81 -14.10 17.21
CA TRP A 752 -19.95 -15.16 16.67
C TRP A 752 -20.08 -16.42 17.53
N ILE A 753 -20.29 -17.59 16.91
CA ILE A 753 -20.27 -18.88 17.60
C ILE A 753 -19.38 -19.85 16.81
N GLU A 754 -18.47 -20.52 17.52
CA GLU A 754 -17.54 -21.52 16.99
C GLU A 754 -17.35 -22.67 18.00
N GLY A 755 -17.21 -23.91 17.51
CA GLY A 755 -16.82 -25.06 18.34
C GLY A 755 -17.85 -26.19 18.49
N ASN A 756 -17.68 -27.01 19.54
CA ASN A 756 -18.38 -28.28 19.71
C ASN A 756 -19.44 -28.24 20.81
N PHE A 757 -20.65 -28.69 20.48
CA PHE A 757 -21.84 -28.67 21.33
C PHE A 757 -22.47 -30.06 21.41
N ASP A 758 -22.32 -30.71 22.57
CA ASP A 758 -22.84 -32.05 22.85
C ASP A 758 -24.18 -31.94 23.59
N GLY A 759 -25.27 -32.35 22.93
CA GLY A 759 -26.61 -32.43 23.51
C GLY A 759 -26.77 -33.53 24.55
N GLY A 760 -25.75 -34.37 24.77
CA GLY A 760 -25.76 -35.44 25.76
C GLY A 760 -26.79 -36.51 25.41
N THR A 761 -27.75 -36.76 26.30
CA THR A 761 -28.84 -37.72 26.03
C THR A 761 -30.24 -37.15 26.18
N THR A 762 -30.44 -35.86 26.49
CA THR A 762 -31.78 -35.26 26.53
C THR A 762 -31.71 -33.73 26.51
N ILE A 763 -32.23 -33.11 25.46
CA ILE A 763 -32.56 -31.67 25.42
C ILE A 763 -33.99 -31.50 24.90
N THR A 764 -34.72 -30.44 25.22
CA THR A 764 -36.16 -30.32 24.87
C THR A 764 -36.43 -29.40 23.66
N ASP A 765 -35.51 -28.50 23.35
CA ASP A 765 -35.66 -27.45 22.32
C ASP A 765 -34.65 -27.67 21.17
N ALA A 766 -33.49 -27.03 21.23
CA ALA A 766 -32.33 -27.25 20.34
C ALA A 766 -31.01 -26.99 21.10
N ALA A 767 -29.88 -27.48 20.60
CA ALA A 767 -28.57 -27.28 21.22
C ALA A 767 -28.13 -25.82 21.11
N ILE A 768 -28.21 -25.24 19.91
CA ILE A 768 -28.02 -23.81 19.65
C ILE A 768 -29.36 -23.23 19.19
N ARG A 769 -29.75 -22.08 19.76
CA ARG A 769 -31.01 -21.41 19.45
C ARG A 769 -30.80 -19.91 19.22
N ILE A 770 -31.07 -19.42 18.02
CA ILE A 770 -31.00 -17.99 17.69
C ILE A 770 -32.39 -17.54 17.21
N ILE A 771 -33.02 -16.66 17.98
CA ILE A 771 -34.42 -16.26 17.79
C ILE A 771 -34.61 -14.74 17.89
N GLY A 772 -35.53 -14.22 17.09
CA GLY A 772 -35.99 -12.83 17.19
C GLY A 772 -35.13 -11.84 16.41
N SER A 773 -35.73 -10.67 16.13
CA SER A 773 -35.18 -9.64 15.25
C SER A 773 -33.75 -9.26 15.63
N SER A 774 -32.80 -9.61 14.76
CA SER A 774 -31.35 -9.42 14.92
C SER A 774 -30.66 -9.62 13.56
N LYS A 775 -29.39 -9.23 13.47
CA LYS A 775 -28.58 -9.33 12.23
C LYS A 775 -27.14 -9.78 12.47
N TYR A 776 -26.44 -10.11 11.38
CA TYR A 776 -24.98 -10.32 11.33
C TYR A 776 -24.47 -11.39 12.30
N HIS A 777 -25.18 -12.51 12.42
CA HIS A 777 -24.66 -13.68 13.13
C HIS A 777 -23.65 -14.42 12.25
N ARG A 778 -22.51 -14.83 12.82
CA ARG A 778 -21.53 -15.72 12.20
C ARG A 778 -21.45 -17.02 13.00
N LEU A 779 -21.98 -18.09 12.43
CA LEU A 779 -21.80 -19.45 12.92
C LEU A 779 -20.76 -20.10 12.01
N ASP A 780 -19.55 -20.33 12.53
CA ASP A 780 -18.42 -20.83 11.77
C ASP A 780 -17.82 -22.04 12.50
N HIS A 781 -17.47 -23.11 11.80
CA HIS A 781 -16.92 -24.34 12.37
C HIS A 781 -17.73 -24.88 13.58
N ILE A 782 -19.05 -24.96 13.42
CA ILE A 782 -19.98 -25.48 14.43
C ILE A 782 -20.13 -27.00 14.29
N ASN A 783 -19.89 -27.73 15.37
CA ASN A 783 -20.23 -29.14 15.49
C ASN A 783 -21.32 -29.34 16.55
N VAL A 784 -22.53 -29.73 16.16
CA VAL A 784 -23.60 -30.14 17.09
C VAL A 784 -23.80 -31.64 16.99
N PHE A 785 -23.80 -32.34 18.12
CA PHE A 785 -24.04 -33.78 18.14
C PHE A 785 -24.80 -34.26 19.38
N ASN A 786 -25.37 -35.46 19.28
CA ASN A 786 -26.23 -36.05 20.30
C ASN A 786 -27.36 -35.11 20.78
N ALA A 787 -27.89 -34.28 19.87
CA ALA A 787 -28.99 -33.36 20.17
C ALA A 787 -30.32 -34.14 20.31
N LEU A 788 -30.59 -34.68 21.50
CA LEU A 788 -31.75 -35.54 21.73
C LEU A 788 -33.01 -34.69 22.03
N SER A 789 -33.41 -33.85 21.07
CA SER A 789 -34.59 -32.97 21.18
C SER A 789 -35.87 -33.76 21.43
N THR A 790 -36.67 -33.41 22.43
CA THR A 790 -38.04 -33.95 22.58
C THR A 790 -39.08 -33.18 21.74
N SER A 791 -38.65 -32.26 20.87
CA SER A 791 -39.50 -31.45 20.01
C SER A 791 -39.00 -31.43 18.56
N VAL A 792 -39.85 -31.01 17.62
CA VAL A 792 -39.54 -30.95 16.17
C VAL A 792 -38.45 -29.94 15.76
N ARG A 793 -37.67 -29.39 16.71
CA ARG A 793 -36.79 -28.23 16.52
C ARG A 793 -35.30 -28.54 16.30
N GLY A 794 -34.85 -29.76 16.58
CA GLY A 794 -33.57 -30.25 16.05
C GLY A 794 -32.30 -29.86 16.79
N GLY A 795 -31.15 -29.91 16.09
CA GLY A 795 -29.84 -29.56 16.65
C GLY A 795 -29.60 -28.06 16.74
N ILE A 796 -29.87 -27.32 15.66
CA ILE A 796 -29.80 -25.85 15.63
C ILE A 796 -31.17 -25.30 15.24
N TYR A 797 -31.70 -24.34 16.00
CA TYR A 797 -32.97 -23.68 15.72
C TYR A 797 -32.79 -22.18 15.46
N LEU A 798 -33.21 -21.73 14.28
CA LEU A 798 -32.95 -20.40 13.71
C LEU A 798 -34.29 -19.72 13.37
N ARG A 799 -34.49 -18.47 13.79
CA ARG A 799 -35.78 -17.77 13.59
C ARG A 799 -35.69 -16.24 13.59
N ASP A 800 -36.39 -15.62 12.64
CA ASP A 800 -36.68 -14.19 12.56
C ASP A 800 -35.43 -13.26 12.62
N PHE A 801 -34.29 -13.65 12.03
CA PHE A 801 -33.06 -12.83 11.88
C PHE A 801 -32.60 -12.70 10.42
N GLN A 802 -31.74 -11.73 10.11
CA GLN A 802 -31.34 -11.38 8.73
C GLN A 802 -29.82 -11.25 8.56
N ASP A 803 -29.36 -11.13 7.32
CA ASP A 803 -27.97 -10.73 6.96
C ASP A 803 -26.88 -11.54 7.69
N SER A 804 -27.05 -12.86 7.81
CA SER A 804 -26.20 -13.73 8.65
C SER A 804 -25.58 -14.89 7.87
N LEU A 805 -24.39 -15.33 8.31
CA LEU A 805 -23.58 -16.39 7.70
C LEU A 805 -23.48 -17.61 8.62
N ILE A 806 -23.94 -18.75 8.12
CA ILE A 806 -23.90 -20.05 8.80
C ILE A 806 -23.06 -20.98 7.93
N GLN A 807 -21.79 -21.17 8.29
CA GLN A 807 -20.82 -21.90 7.47
C GLN A 807 -20.03 -22.97 8.24
N ASN A 808 -19.53 -23.97 7.51
CA ASN A 808 -18.72 -25.06 8.07
C ASN A 808 -19.44 -25.78 9.24
N VAL A 809 -20.74 -26.03 9.08
CA VAL A 809 -21.60 -26.54 10.16
C VAL A 809 -21.89 -28.03 9.98
N ARG A 810 -21.57 -28.83 10.99
CA ARG A 810 -21.95 -30.24 11.09
C ARG A 810 -23.02 -30.44 12.17
N VAL A 811 -24.09 -31.17 11.83
CA VAL A 811 -25.08 -31.64 12.82
C VAL A 811 -25.32 -33.13 12.66
N ALA A 812 -25.06 -33.89 13.72
CA ALA A 812 -25.06 -35.36 13.72
C ALA A 812 -25.82 -35.99 14.91
N ASN A 813 -26.47 -37.15 14.68
CA ASN A 813 -27.12 -37.95 15.73
C ASN A 813 -28.20 -37.22 16.56
N THR A 814 -29.12 -36.51 15.88
CA THR A 814 -30.27 -35.85 16.52
C THR A 814 -31.43 -36.85 16.69
N LEU A 815 -31.64 -37.44 17.88
CA LEU A 815 -32.55 -38.61 18.00
C LEU A 815 -34.06 -38.33 17.83
N ALA A 816 -34.54 -37.10 18.06
CA ALA A 816 -35.95 -36.74 17.88
C ALA A 816 -36.14 -35.31 17.32
N GLY A 817 -35.30 -34.90 16.35
CA GLY A 817 -35.45 -33.68 15.56
C GLY A 817 -34.61 -33.66 14.27
N SER A 818 -34.71 -32.58 13.50
CA SER A 818 -33.89 -32.33 12.29
C SER A 818 -32.47 -31.84 12.63
N GLY A 819 -31.55 -31.79 11.67
CA GLY A 819 -30.22 -31.21 11.88
C GLY A 819 -30.29 -29.71 12.18
N ILE A 820 -30.72 -28.93 11.19
CA ILE A 820 -31.01 -27.49 11.34
C ILE A 820 -32.50 -27.26 11.05
N VAL A 821 -33.16 -26.47 11.90
CA VAL A 821 -34.52 -25.99 11.71
C VAL A 821 -34.52 -24.48 11.57
N VAL A 822 -35.00 -23.99 10.43
CA VAL A 822 -35.28 -22.58 10.17
C VAL A 822 -36.78 -22.38 10.31
N TYR A 823 -37.21 -21.44 11.14
CA TYR A 823 -38.62 -21.11 11.34
C TYR A 823 -38.88 -19.64 11.02
N SER A 824 -39.94 -19.36 10.24
CA SER A 824 -40.44 -17.99 10.04
C SER A 824 -41.95 -17.92 10.21
N ALA A 825 -42.38 -17.00 11.08
CA ALA A 825 -43.79 -16.62 11.23
C ALA A 825 -44.16 -15.32 10.49
N GLY A 826 -43.20 -14.64 9.89
CA GLY A 826 -43.38 -13.36 9.20
C GLY A 826 -42.46 -13.24 7.98
N THR A 827 -41.90 -12.06 7.75
CA THR A 827 -40.95 -11.77 6.65
C THR A 827 -39.55 -11.43 7.18
N ASN A 828 -39.23 -11.85 8.41
CA ASN A 828 -38.04 -11.39 9.13
C ASN A 828 -36.84 -12.34 9.01
N PHE A 829 -36.95 -13.44 8.25
CA PHE A 829 -35.85 -14.34 7.96
C PHE A 829 -35.42 -14.17 6.49
N THR A 830 -34.46 -13.27 6.25
CA THR A 830 -34.05 -12.86 4.89
C THR A 830 -32.57 -12.60 4.76
N ARG A 831 -32.01 -12.81 3.56
CA ARG A 831 -30.60 -12.51 3.22
C ARG A 831 -29.60 -13.30 4.09
N ASN A 832 -29.94 -14.56 4.36
CA ASN A 832 -29.15 -15.47 5.20
C ASN A 832 -28.45 -16.53 4.35
N MET A 833 -27.22 -16.86 4.70
CA MET A 833 -26.34 -17.74 3.94
C MET A 833 -26.00 -19.00 4.71
N PHE A 834 -26.06 -20.13 4.03
CA PHE A 834 -25.72 -21.45 4.52
C PHE A 834 -24.69 -22.09 3.57
N ARG A 835 -23.44 -22.26 4.03
CA ARG A 835 -22.34 -22.80 3.21
C ARG A 835 -21.69 -24.00 3.90
N THR A 836 -21.34 -25.05 3.16
CA THR A 836 -20.61 -26.21 3.70
C THR A 836 -21.35 -26.86 4.90
N LEU A 837 -22.65 -27.11 4.76
CA LEU A 837 -23.42 -27.82 5.78
C LEU A 837 -23.20 -29.34 5.67
N THR A 838 -23.07 -30.04 6.78
CA THR A 838 -23.04 -31.52 6.83
C THR A 838 -24.05 -32.02 7.84
N LEU A 839 -25.26 -32.36 7.38
CA LEU A 839 -26.39 -32.69 8.23
C LEU A 839 -26.78 -34.17 8.02
N ASN A 840 -26.32 -35.02 8.93
CA ASN A 840 -26.52 -36.46 8.85
C ASN A 840 -27.04 -37.09 10.13
N GLN A 841 -27.59 -38.30 10.05
CA GLN A 841 -28.04 -39.04 11.23
C GLN A 841 -29.10 -38.32 12.09
N ASN A 842 -29.96 -37.51 11.46
CA ASN A 842 -31.07 -36.80 12.13
C ASN A 842 -32.40 -37.55 11.99
N SER A 843 -33.24 -37.53 13.03
CA SER A 843 -34.55 -38.22 12.99
C SER A 843 -35.60 -37.45 12.19
N GLY A 844 -35.36 -36.16 11.98
CA GLY A 844 -36.12 -35.31 11.09
C GLY A 844 -35.48 -35.28 9.71
N SER A 845 -35.46 -34.09 9.13
CA SER A 845 -34.68 -33.83 7.91
C SER A 845 -33.24 -33.43 8.27
N GLY A 846 -32.34 -33.35 7.29
CA GLY A 846 -31.08 -32.63 7.45
C GLY A 846 -31.35 -31.15 7.71
N LEU A 847 -31.78 -30.42 6.69
CA LEU A 847 -32.23 -29.02 6.77
C LEU A 847 -33.76 -28.95 6.66
N LEU A 848 -34.41 -28.25 7.60
CA LEU A 848 -35.86 -28.14 7.66
C LEU A 848 -36.30 -26.67 7.77
N PHE A 849 -37.01 -26.17 6.76
CA PHE A 849 -37.73 -24.91 6.80
C PHE A 849 -39.18 -25.12 7.23
N ILE A 850 -39.61 -24.41 8.28
CA ILE A 850 -40.98 -24.39 8.80
C ILE A 850 -41.53 -22.97 8.60
N THR A 851 -42.41 -22.82 7.62
CA THR A 851 -42.86 -21.51 7.11
C THR A 851 -44.34 -21.31 7.35
N THR A 852 -44.72 -20.37 8.22
CA THR A 852 -46.08 -19.78 8.20
C THR A 852 -46.09 -18.38 7.61
N GLY A 853 -44.95 -17.68 7.64
CA GLY A 853 -44.66 -16.53 6.79
C GLY A 853 -43.72 -16.91 5.62
N THR A 854 -43.22 -15.91 4.90
CA THR A 854 -42.27 -16.11 3.78
C THR A 854 -40.83 -16.00 4.28
N ILE A 855 -40.00 -16.94 3.86
CA ILE A 855 -38.54 -16.86 3.92
C ILE A 855 -38.06 -16.43 2.54
N SER A 856 -37.16 -15.46 2.45
CA SER A 856 -36.62 -15.03 1.15
C SER A 856 -35.14 -14.75 1.16
N ASP A 857 -34.51 -14.72 -0.02
CA ASP A 857 -33.08 -14.40 -0.17
C ASP A 857 -32.21 -15.30 0.70
N VAL A 858 -32.50 -16.60 0.72
CA VAL A 858 -31.64 -17.59 1.38
C VAL A 858 -30.71 -18.22 0.35
N ILE A 859 -29.45 -18.36 0.72
CA ILE A 859 -28.45 -19.09 -0.08
C ILE A 859 -28.12 -20.37 0.69
N VAL A 860 -28.23 -21.54 0.06
CA VAL A 860 -27.74 -22.83 0.57
C VAL A 860 -26.80 -23.42 -0.46
N MET A 861 -25.54 -23.68 -0.09
CA MET A 861 -24.53 -24.18 -1.03
C MET A 861 -23.49 -25.11 -0.40
N ASP A 862 -22.79 -25.86 -1.25
CA ASP A 862 -21.68 -26.76 -0.92
C ASP A 862 -22.03 -27.79 0.17
N SER A 863 -23.29 -28.24 0.20
CA SER A 863 -23.92 -28.86 1.37
C SER A 863 -24.33 -30.33 1.18
N TYR A 864 -24.28 -31.09 2.28
CA TYR A 864 -24.46 -32.54 2.33
C TYR A 864 -25.56 -32.93 3.33
N PHE A 865 -26.60 -33.61 2.85
CA PHE A 865 -27.78 -33.99 3.64
C PHE A 865 -28.06 -35.50 3.52
N PHE A 866 -27.53 -36.32 4.43
CA PHE A 866 -27.54 -37.78 4.23
C PHE A 866 -27.87 -38.65 5.44
N ALA A 867 -28.44 -39.82 5.17
CA ALA A 867 -28.84 -40.80 6.18
C ALA A 867 -29.71 -40.17 7.29
N ASN A 868 -30.76 -39.42 6.91
CA ASN A 868 -31.76 -38.87 7.83
C ASN A 868 -33.08 -39.67 7.74
N ASP A 869 -33.85 -39.72 8.83
CA ASP A 869 -35.11 -40.49 8.91
C ASP A 869 -36.32 -39.80 8.25
N ILE A 870 -36.15 -38.61 7.65
CA ILE A 870 -37.14 -38.00 6.74
C ILE A 870 -36.48 -37.55 5.41
N HIS A 871 -36.15 -36.27 5.25
CA HIS A 871 -35.60 -35.71 4.00
C HIS A 871 -34.14 -35.27 4.14
N GLY A 872 -33.46 -35.03 3.02
CA GLY A 872 -32.22 -34.26 3.04
C GLY A 872 -32.52 -32.79 3.37
N LEU A 873 -33.23 -32.11 2.48
CA LEU A 873 -33.74 -30.75 2.64
C LEU A 873 -35.27 -30.76 2.52
N HIS A 874 -35.97 -30.06 3.42
CA HIS A 874 -37.43 -29.98 3.42
C HIS A 874 -37.97 -28.58 3.72
N VAL A 875 -39.03 -28.18 3.02
CA VAL A 875 -39.83 -26.98 3.28
C VAL A 875 -41.29 -27.40 3.52
N GLN A 876 -41.85 -27.01 4.67
CA GLN A 876 -43.25 -27.27 5.04
C GLN A 876 -43.93 -26.05 5.69
N GLY A 877 -45.26 -26.07 5.66
CA GLY A 877 -46.13 -25.12 6.35
C GLY A 877 -47.13 -24.48 5.40
N SER A 878 -47.64 -23.31 5.77
CA SER A 878 -48.60 -22.54 4.96
C SER A 878 -47.98 -21.36 4.20
N GLY A 879 -46.77 -20.95 4.59
CA GLY A 879 -45.93 -19.99 3.87
C GLY A 879 -45.03 -20.69 2.86
N GLY A 880 -43.82 -20.17 2.63
CA GLY A 880 -42.83 -20.86 1.80
C GLY A 880 -41.47 -20.18 1.78
N VAL A 881 -40.57 -20.74 0.97
CA VAL A 881 -39.27 -20.15 0.64
C VAL A 881 -39.36 -19.57 -0.77
N SER A 882 -38.95 -18.32 -0.95
CA SER A 882 -38.98 -17.64 -2.25
C SER A 882 -37.69 -16.90 -2.55
N ASN A 883 -37.40 -16.60 -3.82
CA ASN A 883 -36.24 -15.79 -4.22
C ASN A 883 -34.94 -16.27 -3.53
N SER A 884 -34.73 -17.58 -3.50
CA SER A 884 -33.62 -18.22 -2.78
C SER A 884 -32.83 -19.15 -3.71
N ILE A 885 -31.54 -19.33 -3.43
CA ILE A 885 -30.62 -20.15 -4.21
C ILE A 885 -30.22 -21.40 -3.42
N PHE A 886 -30.29 -22.56 -4.08
CA PHE A 886 -29.85 -23.85 -3.57
C PHE A 886 -28.84 -24.43 -4.58
N MET A 887 -27.55 -24.26 -4.33
CA MET A 887 -26.45 -24.62 -5.23
C MET A 887 -25.64 -25.81 -4.69
N ASN A 888 -24.90 -26.52 -5.55
CA ASN A 888 -23.85 -27.50 -5.18
C ASN A 888 -24.24 -28.36 -3.96
N SER A 889 -25.34 -29.10 -4.05
CA SER A 889 -25.90 -29.77 -2.86
C SER A 889 -26.19 -31.24 -3.12
N THR A 890 -25.81 -32.10 -2.16
CA THR A 890 -25.96 -33.56 -2.25
C THR A 890 -26.87 -34.09 -1.14
N ALA A 891 -27.94 -34.80 -1.52
CA ALA A 891 -28.87 -35.45 -0.60
C ALA A 891 -28.92 -36.97 -0.84
N LEU A 892 -28.54 -37.78 0.16
CA LEU A 892 -28.32 -39.22 -0.03
C LEU A 892 -28.85 -40.12 1.10
N ASN A 893 -29.41 -41.29 0.76
CA ASN A 893 -29.90 -42.30 1.73
C ASN A 893 -30.95 -41.78 2.76
N ASN A 894 -31.67 -40.71 2.47
CA ASN A 894 -32.78 -40.27 3.32
C ASN A 894 -34.01 -41.20 3.12
N THR A 895 -34.90 -41.34 4.10
CA THR A 895 -36.06 -42.26 4.00
C THR A 895 -37.19 -41.77 3.11
N SER A 896 -37.27 -40.45 2.88
CA SER A 896 -38.24 -39.80 2.00
C SER A 896 -37.49 -39.14 0.83
N ALA A 897 -37.87 -37.94 0.39
CA ALA A 897 -37.22 -37.26 -0.73
C ALA A 897 -35.87 -36.61 -0.33
N GLY A 898 -34.93 -36.54 -1.28
CA GLY A 898 -33.64 -35.83 -1.11
C GLY A 898 -33.86 -34.34 -0.89
N PHE A 899 -34.52 -33.68 -1.84
CA PHE A 899 -34.93 -32.27 -1.76
C PHE A 899 -36.46 -32.17 -1.86
N SER A 900 -37.12 -31.52 -0.91
CA SER A 900 -38.58 -31.47 -0.82
C SER A 900 -39.11 -30.06 -0.55
N ILE A 901 -39.62 -29.39 -1.58
CA ILE A 901 -40.26 -28.08 -1.49
C ILE A 901 -41.79 -28.29 -1.48
N ALA A 902 -42.30 -28.68 -0.32
CA ALA A 902 -43.65 -29.23 -0.15
C ALA A 902 -44.67 -28.19 0.38
N THR A 903 -44.65 -26.97 -0.17
CA THR A 903 -45.65 -25.93 0.14
C THR A 903 -45.91 -25.01 -1.05
N SER A 904 -47.17 -24.62 -1.21
CA SER A 904 -47.65 -23.73 -2.27
C SER A 904 -47.21 -22.26 -2.13
N GLY A 905 -46.68 -21.88 -0.96
CA GLY A 905 -46.16 -20.53 -0.74
C GLY A 905 -44.73 -20.30 -1.27
N SER A 906 -44.08 -21.32 -1.85
CA SER A 906 -42.70 -21.21 -2.35
C SER A 906 -42.66 -20.80 -3.83
N SER A 907 -41.82 -19.84 -4.19
CA SER A 907 -41.76 -19.32 -5.56
C SER A 907 -40.41 -18.71 -5.97
N SER A 908 -40.09 -18.70 -7.25
CA SER A 908 -38.89 -17.99 -7.77
C SER A 908 -37.56 -18.47 -7.16
N ASN A 909 -37.47 -19.73 -6.75
CA ASN A 909 -36.23 -20.32 -6.24
C ASN A 909 -35.36 -20.86 -7.37
N THR A 910 -34.05 -20.84 -7.17
CA THR A 910 -33.03 -21.27 -8.13
C THR A 910 -32.27 -22.46 -7.57
N PHE A 911 -32.47 -23.63 -8.16
CA PHE A 911 -31.75 -24.86 -7.83
C PHE A 911 -30.65 -25.07 -8.86
N VAL A 912 -29.39 -25.13 -8.42
CA VAL A 912 -28.21 -25.29 -9.29
C VAL A 912 -27.40 -26.48 -8.82
N ASN A 913 -26.97 -27.35 -9.73
CA ASN A 913 -26.03 -28.44 -9.42
C ASN A 913 -26.47 -29.32 -8.22
N LEU A 914 -27.67 -29.90 -8.29
CA LEU A 914 -28.20 -30.78 -7.25
C LEU A 914 -27.88 -32.26 -7.52
N LEU A 915 -27.50 -33.02 -6.49
CA LEU A 915 -27.34 -34.48 -6.54
C LEU A 915 -28.26 -35.16 -5.51
N GLY A 916 -29.34 -35.81 -5.94
CA GLY A 916 -30.29 -36.51 -5.06
C GLY A 916 -30.31 -38.03 -5.31
N VAL A 917 -29.77 -38.81 -4.37
CA VAL A 917 -29.39 -40.22 -4.61
C VAL A 917 -29.85 -41.22 -3.55
N ASN A 918 -30.40 -42.37 -3.98
CA ASN A 918 -30.90 -43.46 -3.13
C ASN A 918 -31.82 -42.99 -1.99
N ASN A 919 -32.58 -41.92 -2.21
CA ASN A 919 -33.57 -41.44 -1.25
C ASN A 919 -34.85 -42.30 -1.35
N GLY A 920 -35.57 -42.46 -0.24
CA GLY A 920 -36.66 -43.41 -0.14
C GLY A 920 -37.91 -43.07 -0.95
N THR A 921 -38.15 -41.79 -1.26
CA THR A 921 -39.13 -41.38 -2.28
C THR A 921 -38.44 -40.68 -3.45
N ASP A 922 -38.31 -39.36 -3.45
CA ASP A 922 -38.01 -38.59 -4.64
C ASP A 922 -36.58 -38.02 -4.63
N GLY A 923 -35.96 -37.80 -5.79
CA GLY A 923 -34.72 -37.01 -5.86
C GLY A 923 -34.99 -35.55 -5.53
N LEU A 924 -35.87 -34.93 -6.32
CA LEU A 924 -36.46 -33.61 -6.10
C LEU A 924 -37.99 -33.70 -6.11
N LEU A 925 -38.63 -33.19 -5.07
CA LEU A 925 -40.08 -33.05 -4.92
C LEU A 925 -40.47 -31.57 -4.87
N LEU A 926 -41.30 -31.14 -5.82
CA LEU A 926 -41.87 -29.80 -5.92
C LEU A 926 -43.40 -29.91 -5.86
N VAL A 927 -44.05 -29.26 -4.88
CA VAL A 927 -45.51 -29.33 -4.70
C VAL A 927 -46.12 -27.93 -4.76
N SER A 928 -47.00 -27.70 -5.73
CA SER A 928 -47.83 -26.48 -5.86
C SER A 928 -47.10 -25.13 -5.85
N ASN A 929 -45.82 -25.13 -6.20
CA ASN A 929 -44.93 -23.97 -6.25
C ASN A 929 -44.79 -23.43 -7.69
N SER A 930 -44.27 -22.20 -7.87
CA SER A 930 -44.24 -21.56 -9.20
C SER A 930 -43.03 -20.67 -9.44
N GLY A 931 -42.64 -20.52 -10.71
CA GLY A 931 -41.56 -19.62 -11.14
C GLY A 931 -40.16 -20.07 -10.73
N ASN A 932 -40.00 -21.29 -10.22
CA ASN A 932 -38.68 -21.83 -9.86
C ASN A 932 -37.85 -22.13 -11.13
N GLN A 933 -36.53 -22.25 -10.98
CA GLN A 933 -35.65 -22.77 -12.01
C GLN A 933 -34.75 -23.88 -11.45
N VAL A 934 -34.51 -24.92 -12.26
CA VAL A 934 -33.65 -26.07 -11.94
C VAL A 934 -32.61 -26.19 -13.04
N ILE A 935 -31.37 -25.92 -12.71
CA ILE A 935 -30.24 -25.82 -13.63
C ILE A 935 -29.24 -26.89 -13.20
N ASP A 936 -28.93 -27.84 -14.08
CA ASP A 936 -27.99 -28.93 -13.80
C ASP A 936 -28.37 -29.78 -12.56
N ALA A 937 -28.99 -30.94 -12.75
CA ALA A 937 -29.33 -31.82 -11.64
C ALA A 937 -29.18 -33.31 -11.96
N GLY A 938 -28.66 -34.07 -11.00
CA GLY A 938 -28.49 -35.52 -11.08
C GLY A 938 -29.30 -36.26 -10.02
N PHE A 939 -30.13 -37.20 -10.46
CA PHE A 939 -30.99 -37.98 -9.58
C PHE A 939 -30.90 -39.49 -9.89
N GLY A 940 -30.55 -40.30 -8.87
CA GLY A 940 -30.20 -41.71 -9.04
C GLY A 940 -30.76 -42.63 -7.95
N ASP A 941 -31.29 -43.79 -8.32
CA ASP A 941 -31.75 -44.88 -7.43
C ASP A 941 -32.83 -44.51 -6.39
N ASN A 942 -33.51 -43.37 -6.57
CA ASN A 942 -34.58 -42.91 -5.68
C ASN A 942 -35.84 -43.80 -5.81
N GLY A 943 -36.54 -44.03 -4.69
CA GLY A 943 -37.56 -45.06 -4.54
C GLY A 943 -38.91 -44.81 -5.26
N ALA A 944 -39.25 -43.55 -5.53
CA ALA A 944 -40.49 -43.14 -6.20
C ALA A 944 -40.19 -42.48 -7.56
N PHE A 945 -39.59 -41.28 -7.57
CA PHE A 945 -39.23 -40.57 -8.80
C PHE A 945 -37.86 -39.88 -8.72
N SER A 946 -37.21 -39.63 -9.85
CA SER A 946 -36.06 -38.71 -9.90
C SER A 946 -36.51 -37.26 -9.67
N VAL A 947 -37.54 -36.82 -10.40
CA VAL A 947 -38.18 -35.52 -10.20
C VAL A 947 -39.70 -35.69 -10.13
N ASN A 948 -40.32 -35.12 -9.11
CA ASN A 948 -41.76 -35.20 -8.86
C ASN A 948 -42.36 -33.79 -8.69
N MET A 949 -43.22 -33.41 -9.63
CA MET A 949 -43.90 -32.12 -9.69
C MET A 949 -45.40 -32.34 -9.52
N ASN A 950 -45.83 -32.52 -8.27
CA ASN A 950 -47.23 -32.76 -7.95
C ASN A 950 -48.04 -31.45 -7.96
N ALA A 951 -49.29 -31.54 -8.43
CA ALA A 951 -50.35 -30.52 -8.36
C ALA A 951 -49.89 -29.07 -8.57
N THR A 952 -49.93 -28.59 -9.82
CA THR A 952 -49.63 -27.21 -10.26
C THR A 952 -48.22 -26.66 -9.99
N GLY A 953 -47.26 -27.50 -9.57
CA GLY A 953 -45.85 -27.13 -9.55
C GLY A 953 -45.36 -26.66 -10.93
N ARG A 954 -44.57 -25.58 -11.02
CA ARG A 954 -43.93 -25.13 -12.27
C ARG A 954 -42.47 -24.73 -12.03
N ALA A 955 -41.58 -25.21 -12.88
CA ALA A 955 -40.19 -24.82 -12.90
C ALA A 955 -39.65 -24.79 -14.34
N PHE A 956 -38.74 -23.87 -14.61
CA PHE A 956 -37.93 -23.84 -15.84
C PHE A 956 -36.71 -24.75 -15.63
N PHE A 957 -36.49 -25.71 -16.52
CA PHE A 957 -35.32 -26.59 -16.44
C PHE A 957 -34.29 -26.22 -17.51
N SER A 958 -33.01 -26.15 -17.12
CA SER A 958 -31.88 -25.84 -18.02
C SER A 958 -30.66 -26.70 -17.73
N GLY A 959 -29.71 -26.69 -18.65
CA GLY A 959 -28.47 -27.47 -18.54
C GLY A 959 -28.72 -28.96 -18.70
N LEU A 960 -28.20 -29.77 -17.77
CA LEU A 960 -28.22 -31.23 -17.84
C LEU A 960 -29.07 -31.85 -16.70
N LEU A 961 -30.07 -32.65 -17.06
CA LEU A 961 -30.88 -33.42 -16.11
C LEU A 961 -30.58 -34.92 -16.24
N LEU A 962 -29.84 -35.47 -15.28
CA LEU A 962 -29.62 -36.92 -15.18
C LEU A 962 -30.73 -37.57 -14.35
N SER A 963 -31.36 -38.61 -14.89
CA SER A 963 -32.34 -39.42 -14.16
C SER A 963 -32.09 -40.92 -14.36
N SER A 964 -31.83 -41.63 -13.27
CA SER A 964 -31.87 -43.10 -13.26
C SER A 964 -32.62 -43.64 -12.05
N PRO A 965 -33.81 -44.22 -12.22
CA PRO A 965 -34.71 -44.46 -11.11
C PRO A 965 -34.65 -45.91 -10.61
N ALA A 966 -34.93 -46.12 -9.32
CA ALA A 966 -35.42 -47.40 -8.83
C ALA A 966 -36.95 -47.54 -9.03
N GLY A 967 -37.67 -46.40 -9.03
CA GLY A 967 -39.08 -46.26 -9.40
C GLY A 967 -39.28 -45.71 -10.83
N GLY A 968 -39.84 -44.51 -10.94
CA GLY A 968 -40.05 -43.78 -12.19
C GLY A 968 -39.04 -42.65 -12.43
N ASN A 969 -38.91 -42.21 -13.69
CA ASN A 969 -38.04 -41.08 -14.07
C ASN A 969 -38.62 -39.75 -13.58
N CYS A 970 -39.51 -39.12 -14.37
CA CYS A 970 -40.18 -37.88 -13.99
C CYS A 970 -41.69 -38.05 -13.86
N SER A 971 -42.28 -37.32 -12.90
CA SER A 971 -43.72 -37.18 -12.70
C SER A 971 -44.08 -35.71 -12.72
N GLY A 972 -44.93 -35.30 -13.67
CA GLY A 972 -45.35 -33.91 -13.89
C GLY A 972 -46.54 -33.81 -14.86
N GLY A 973 -47.42 -32.84 -14.62
CA GLY A 973 -48.51 -32.49 -15.52
C GLY A 973 -48.08 -31.52 -16.63
N ALA A 974 -49.05 -31.07 -17.45
CA ALA A 974 -48.78 -30.15 -18.54
C ALA A 974 -48.34 -28.74 -18.04
N GLY A 975 -47.28 -28.22 -18.64
CA GLY A 975 -46.63 -26.97 -18.26
C GLY A 975 -45.87 -27.05 -16.93
N THR A 976 -45.38 -28.24 -16.54
CA THR A 976 -44.47 -28.39 -15.39
C THR A 976 -43.03 -28.02 -15.75
N GLY A 977 -42.68 -28.07 -17.04
CA GLY A 977 -41.32 -27.84 -17.55
C GLY A 977 -40.59 -29.13 -17.92
N ILE A 978 -41.18 -30.30 -17.63
CA ILE A 978 -40.66 -31.64 -17.91
C ILE A 978 -41.77 -32.55 -18.44
N THR A 979 -41.40 -33.48 -19.33
CA THR A 979 -42.32 -34.50 -19.85
C THR A 979 -42.40 -35.73 -18.94
N THR A 980 -43.61 -36.27 -18.77
CA THR A 980 -43.84 -37.55 -18.07
C THR A 980 -43.95 -38.70 -19.08
N PRO A 981 -43.27 -39.85 -18.87
CA PRO A 981 -42.27 -40.12 -17.83
C PRO A 981 -40.84 -39.70 -18.22
N GLY A 982 -40.63 -39.17 -19.42
CA GLY A 982 -39.32 -39.12 -20.09
C GLY A 982 -38.33 -38.06 -19.60
N CYS A 983 -38.69 -37.17 -18.67
CA CYS A 983 -37.86 -36.06 -18.19
C CYS A 983 -37.42 -35.03 -19.25
N ASN A 984 -37.73 -35.19 -20.54
CA ASN A 984 -37.34 -34.23 -21.59
C ASN A 984 -38.00 -32.86 -21.35
N ALA A 985 -37.38 -31.81 -21.89
CA ALA A 985 -37.91 -30.44 -21.94
C ALA A 985 -39.40 -30.35 -22.33
N GLU A 986 -40.13 -29.51 -21.60
CA GLU A 986 -41.51 -29.11 -21.89
C GLU A 986 -41.64 -27.57 -21.77
N GLY A 987 -42.48 -26.95 -22.59
CA GLY A 987 -42.65 -25.49 -22.57
C GLY A 987 -41.42 -24.78 -23.11
N ALA A 988 -40.81 -23.90 -22.32
CA ALA A 988 -39.56 -23.23 -22.69
C ALA A 988 -38.31 -23.78 -21.98
N SER A 989 -38.42 -24.80 -21.12
CA SER A 989 -37.25 -25.50 -20.59
C SER A 989 -36.33 -25.92 -21.75
N ASP A 990 -35.03 -25.77 -21.59
CA ASP A 990 -34.02 -26.01 -22.64
C ASP A 990 -32.99 -27.09 -22.25
N HIS A 991 -33.24 -27.80 -21.15
CA HIS A 991 -32.34 -28.84 -20.65
C HIS A 991 -32.25 -30.07 -21.54
N THR A 992 -31.08 -30.70 -21.52
CA THR A 992 -30.86 -32.05 -22.04
C THR A 992 -31.16 -33.06 -20.94
N ALA A 993 -32.02 -34.05 -21.22
CA ALA A 993 -32.32 -35.14 -20.29
C ALA A 993 -31.53 -36.40 -20.66
N ILE A 994 -30.76 -36.95 -19.72
CA ILE A 994 -30.12 -38.27 -19.84
C ILE A 994 -30.82 -39.23 -18.90
N VAL A 995 -31.52 -40.22 -19.46
CA VAL A 995 -32.34 -41.18 -18.71
C VAL A 995 -31.77 -42.60 -18.78
N GLY A 996 -31.87 -43.34 -17.68
CA GLY A 996 -31.63 -44.80 -17.66
C GLY A 996 -30.16 -45.22 -17.67
N PHE A 997 -29.23 -44.35 -17.25
CA PHE A 997 -27.84 -44.74 -16.94
C PHE A 997 -27.77 -45.67 -15.72
N ASN A 998 -26.62 -46.28 -15.42
CA ASN A 998 -26.51 -47.20 -14.27
C ASN A 998 -25.83 -46.51 -13.06
N PRO A 999 -26.57 -46.09 -12.02
CA PRO A 999 -25.99 -45.46 -10.83
C PRO A 999 -25.25 -46.45 -9.90
N LYS A 1000 -25.00 -47.68 -10.36
CA LYS A 1000 -24.32 -48.77 -9.63
C LYS A 1000 -23.26 -49.42 -10.55
N PRO A 1001 -22.13 -48.74 -10.85
CA PRO A 1001 -21.06 -49.31 -11.66
C PRO A 1001 -20.49 -50.62 -11.05
N PRO A 1002 -19.84 -51.49 -11.86
CA PRO A 1002 -19.25 -52.74 -11.36
C PRO A 1002 -18.19 -52.47 -10.28
N GLY A 1003 -18.53 -52.72 -9.01
CA GLY A 1003 -17.68 -52.41 -7.84
C GLY A 1003 -18.34 -51.56 -6.75
N GLY A 1004 -19.57 -51.04 -6.98
CA GLY A 1004 -20.38 -50.37 -5.97
C GLY A 1004 -21.16 -49.17 -6.52
N GLY A 1005 -21.81 -48.40 -5.65
CA GLY A 1005 -22.35 -47.09 -6.03
C GLY A 1005 -21.25 -46.04 -6.26
N PRO A 1006 -21.59 -44.85 -6.78
CA PRO A 1006 -20.67 -43.72 -6.99
C PRO A 1006 -20.06 -43.18 -5.69
N ILE A 1007 -20.70 -43.45 -4.55
CA ILE A 1007 -20.35 -42.98 -3.21
C ILE A 1007 -20.01 -44.20 -2.32
N GLY A 1008 -18.99 -44.05 -1.46
CA GLY A 1008 -18.27 -45.17 -0.88
C GLY A 1008 -18.54 -45.44 0.59
N ARG A 1009 -18.49 -46.73 0.97
CA ARG A 1009 -18.06 -47.12 2.31
C ARG A 1009 -16.55 -46.91 2.41
N MET A 1010 -16.08 -46.31 3.49
CA MET A 1010 -14.63 -46.25 3.75
C MET A 1010 -14.09 -47.64 4.05
N THR A 1011 -12.96 -47.98 3.42
CA THR A 1011 -12.28 -49.27 3.57
C THR A 1011 -11.33 -49.30 4.77
N ALA A 1012 -10.79 -48.14 5.13
CA ALA A 1012 -10.09 -47.85 6.38
C ALA A 1012 -10.98 -47.00 7.33
N ALA A 1013 -10.50 -46.70 8.53
CA ALA A 1013 -11.10 -45.66 9.38
C ALA A 1013 -10.57 -44.28 8.96
N ASP A 1014 -11.34 -43.21 9.20
CA ASP A 1014 -10.88 -41.83 8.98
C ASP A 1014 -9.75 -41.50 9.96
N PRO A 1015 -8.65 -40.84 9.55
CA PRO A 1015 -7.53 -40.54 10.45
C PRO A 1015 -7.85 -39.57 11.60
N LEU A 1016 -8.87 -38.72 11.46
CA LEU A 1016 -9.31 -37.78 12.48
C LEU A 1016 -10.46 -38.33 13.34
N ASN A 1017 -11.27 -39.25 12.81
CA ASN A 1017 -12.34 -39.89 13.56
C ASN A 1017 -11.80 -40.97 14.50
N GLY A 1018 -11.98 -40.80 15.81
CA GLY A 1018 -11.47 -41.75 16.81
C GLY A 1018 -12.16 -43.12 16.83
N SER A 1019 -13.31 -43.27 16.15
CA SER A 1019 -14.09 -44.51 16.12
C SER A 1019 -13.68 -45.45 14.98
N ALA A 1020 -13.81 -46.76 15.22
CA ALA A 1020 -13.63 -47.75 14.16
C ALA A 1020 -14.69 -47.59 13.05
N ARG A 1021 -14.29 -47.82 11.79
CA ARG A 1021 -15.13 -47.63 10.58
C ARG A 1021 -16.50 -48.32 10.55
N ASN A 1022 -16.71 -49.29 11.43
CA ASN A 1022 -17.97 -50.00 11.60
C ASN A 1022 -18.20 -50.34 13.09
N LEU A 1023 -19.33 -49.93 13.66
CA LEU A 1023 -19.69 -50.12 15.06
C LEU A 1023 -21.20 -50.33 15.22
N THR A 1024 -21.65 -50.94 16.30
CA THR A 1024 -23.07 -50.82 16.72
C THR A 1024 -23.32 -49.39 17.21
N TYR A 1025 -24.54 -48.87 16.97
CA TYR A 1025 -24.95 -47.57 17.46
C TYR A 1025 -24.61 -47.33 18.94
N SER A 1026 -23.99 -46.18 19.24
CA SER A 1026 -23.77 -45.67 20.59
C SER A 1026 -23.69 -44.15 20.56
N PRO A 1027 -24.20 -43.41 21.56
CA PRO A 1027 -23.95 -41.97 21.70
C PRO A 1027 -22.45 -41.66 21.93
N THR A 1028 -21.65 -42.64 22.30
CA THR A 1028 -20.19 -42.53 22.47
C THR A 1028 -19.39 -42.66 21.17
N ILE A 1029 -20.06 -42.78 20.02
CA ILE A 1029 -19.39 -42.72 18.71
C ILE A 1029 -18.89 -41.29 18.50
N ASP A 1030 -17.70 -41.14 17.93
CA ASP A 1030 -17.24 -39.87 17.38
C ASP A 1030 -18.10 -39.47 16.16
N TRP A 1031 -19.10 -38.63 16.39
CA TRP A 1031 -20.07 -38.22 15.38
C TRP A 1031 -19.58 -37.08 14.48
N ILE A 1032 -18.50 -36.38 14.86
CA ILE A 1032 -18.19 -35.05 14.30
C ILE A 1032 -16.78 -34.90 13.74
N ASN A 1033 -15.75 -35.55 14.30
CA ASN A 1033 -14.39 -35.37 13.81
C ASN A 1033 -14.19 -36.20 12.55
N PHE A 1034 -13.99 -35.54 11.42
CA PHE A 1034 -13.74 -36.16 10.12
C PHE A 1034 -12.79 -35.27 9.32
N GLN A 1035 -11.96 -35.86 8.47
CA GLN A 1035 -11.01 -35.11 7.64
C GLN A 1035 -11.66 -34.10 6.68
N TYR A 1036 -12.89 -34.37 6.22
CA TYR A 1036 -13.57 -33.57 5.19
C TYR A 1036 -15.09 -33.46 5.45
N PRO A 1037 -15.77 -32.40 4.96
CA PRO A 1037 -17.21 -32.22 5.15
C PRO A 1037 -18.04 -33.35 4.52
N PHE A 1038 -17.64 -33.86 3.35
CA PHE A 1038 -18.30 -34.97 2.64
C PHE A 1038 -18.13 -36.35 3.30
N ARG A 1039 -17.66 -36.45 4.55
CA ARG A 1039 -17.60 -37.70 5.33
C ARG A 1039 -18.59 -37.69 6.49
N GLY A 1040 -19.05 -38.88 6.89
CA GLY A 1040 -19.83 -39.05 8.12
C GLY A 1040 -20.34 -40.47 8.30
N TRP A 1041 -21.41 -40.64 9.09
CA TRP A 1041 -21.99 -41.95 9.40
C TRP A 1041 -23.23 -42.26 8.57
N GLY A 1042 -23.37 -43.51 8.12
CA GLY A 1042 -24.54 -44.09 7.45
C GLY A 1042 -24.98 -45.43 8.06
N LEU A 1043 -26.16 -45.94 7.68
CA LEU A 1043 -26.60 -47.29 8.04
C LEU A 1043 -25.80 -48.36 7.27
N GLN A 1044 -25.38 -49.43 7.96
CA GLN A 1044 -24.77 -50.58 7.30
C GLN A 1044 -25.80 -51.39 6.50
N ALA A 1045 -25.90 -51.08 5.21
CA ALA A 1045 -26.64 -51.87 4.22
C ALA A 1045 -26.04 -53.28 3.99
N SER A 1046 -26.60 -54.01 3.02
CA SER A 1046 -26.14 -55.36 2.64
C SER A 1046 -24.73 -55.38 2.01
N ALA A 1047 -24.26 -56.54 1.55
CA ALA A 1047 -22.91 -56.70 0.99
C ALA A 1047 -22.65 -55.89 -0.30
N SER A 1048 -23.68 -55.35 -0.96
CA SER A 1048 -23.57 -54.56 -2.19
C SER A 1048 -23.09 -53.10 -2.02
N GLY A 1049 -22.86 -52.63 -0.79
CA GLY A 1049 -22.34 -51.27 -0.51
C GLY A 1049 -23.32 -50.40 0.28
N PRO A 1050 -23.12 -49.08 0.41
CA PRO A 1050 -24.05 -48.20 1.14
C PRO A 1050 -25.25 -47.78 0.28
N TYR A 1051 -25.37 -48.33 -0.92
CA TYR A 1051 -26.15 -47.80 -2.05
C TYR A 1051 -27.28 -48.76 -2.44
N ASP A 1052 -27.95 -49.33 -1.43
CA ASP A 1052 -29.17 -50.11 -1.61
C ASP A 1052 -30.28 -49.56 -0.71
N SER A 1053 -31.51 -50.01 -0.91
CA SER A 1053 -32.67 -49.52 -0.15
C SER A 1053 -32.61 -49.85 1.35
N GLY A 1054 -31.78 -50.82 1.76
CA GLY A 1054 -31.48 -51.13 3.15
C GLY A 1054 -30.35 -50.28 3.76
N GLY A 1055 -29.74 -49.37 2.99
CA GLY A 1055 -28.77 -48.37 3.46
C GLY A 1055 -29.39 -46.99 3.73
N ARG A 1056 -30.70 -46.86 3.48
CA ARG A 1056 -31.50 -45.67 3.78
C ARG A 1056 -31.76 -45.56 5.28
N ALA A 1057 -32.09 -44.34 5.74
CA ALA A 1057 -32.28 -44.01 7.14
C ALA A 1057 -30.98 -43.97 7.96
N ARG A 1058 -31.16 -43.70 9.25
CA ARG A 1058 -30.09 -43.68 10.25
C ARG A 1058 -29.60 -45.07 10.62
N CYS A 1059 -28.41 -45.11 11.23
CA CYS A 1059 -27.92 -46.31 11.90
C CYS A 1059 -28.54 -46.52 13.30
N PHE A 1060 -29.85 -46.35 13.43
CA PHE A 1060 -30.58 -46.36 14.71
C PHE A 1060 -31.72 -47.40 14.68
N GLY A 1061 -32.05 -48.04 15.82
CA GLY A 1061 -33.34 -48.74 16.00
C GLY A 1061 -33.35 -50.23 16.37
N ALA A 1062 -32.23 -50.96 16.33
CA ALA A 1062 -32.18 -52.35 16.83
C ALA A 1062 -30.78 -52.78 17.28
N ILE A 1063 -30.71 -53.73 18.22
CA ILE A 1063 -29.47 -54.45 18.55
C ILE A 1063 -29.07 -55.27 17.31
N GLY A 1064 -28.10 -54.76 16.54
CA GLY A 1064 -27.69 -55.32 15.24
C GLY A 1064 -27.66 -54.30 14.09
N SER A 1065 -28.28 -53.11 14.25
CA SER A 1065 -28.11 -52.00 13.31
C SER A 1065 -26.72 -51.39 13.50
N ALA A 1066 -25.83 -51.61 12.54
CA ALA A 1066 -24.47 -51.08 12.57
C ALA A 1066 -24.37 -49.73 11.86
N CYS A 1067 -23.61 -48.81 12.45
CA CYS A 1067 -23.17 -47.55 11.87
C CYS A 1067 -21.87 -47.78 11.09
N TRP A 1068 -21.83 -47.30 9.85
CA TRP A 1068 -20.66 -47.38 8.98
C TRP A 1068 -20.19 -45.99 8.54
N GLN A 1069 -18.88 -45.75 8.49
CA GLN A 1069 -18.31 -44.49 7.98
C GLN A 1069 -18.40 -44.41 6.44
N THR A 1070 -19.16 -43.44 5.96
CA THR A 1070 -19.46 -43.18 4.55
C THR A 1070 -18.67 -41.97 4.05
N ASP A 1071 -18.16 -42.06 2.83
CA ASP A 1071 -17.45 -40.97 2.12
C ASP A 1071 -18.22 -40.65 0.83
N LEU A 1072 -18.72 -39.40 0.75
CA LEU A 1072 -19.55 -38.87 -0.34
C LEU A 1072 -18.71 -38.27 -1.49
N SER A 1073 -17.37 -38.35 -1.43
CA SER A 1073 -16.55 -38.08 -2.61
C SER A 1073 -16.87 -39.06 -3.74
N LEU A 1074 -16.82 -38.57 -4.97
CA LEU A 1074 -17.17 -39.36 -6.15
C LEU A 1074 -16.03 -40.29 -6.53
N ARG A 1075 -16.36 -41.57 -6.72
CA ARG A 1075 -15.40 -42.59 -7.19
C ARG A 1075 -15.00 -42.35 -8.65
N SER A 1076 -13.77 -42.73 -8.98
CA SER A 1076 -13.24 -42.80 -10.36
C SER A 1076 -14.15 -43.55 -11.35
N GLY A 1077 -14.91 -44.56 -10.90
CA GLY A 1077 -15.90 -45.28 -11.71
C GLY A 1077 -17.29 -44.64 -11.81
N ALA A 1078 -17.53 -43.50 -11.16
CA ALA A 1078 -18.83 -42.80 -11.10
C ALA A 1078 -19.05 -41.84 -12.30
N MET A 1079 -18.71 -42.29 -13.50
CA MET A 1079 -18.53 -41.43 -14.69
C MET A 1079 -19.77 -40.62 -15.08
N GLU A 1080 -20.97 -41.01 -14.63
CA GLU A 1080 -22.19 -40.23 -14.90
C GLU A 1080 -22.35 -39.01 -13.99
N PHE A 1081 -21.79 -39.03 -12.78
CA PHE A 1081 -21.86 -37.91 -11.83
C PHE A 1081 -20.56 -37.12 -11.71
N LYS A 1082 -19.43 -37.76 -12.04
CA LYS A 1082 -18.09 -37.19 -12.08
C LYS A 1082 -17.70 -36.94 -13.53
N ASP A 1083 -17.41 -35.68 -13.88
CA ASP A 1083 -17.06 -35.24 -15.24
C ASP A 1083 -17.96 -35.85 -16.35
N PRO A 1084 -19.29 -35.60 -16.34
CA PRO A 1084 -20.25 -36.38 -17.12
C PRO A 1084 -19.98 -36.37 -18.64
N PRO A 1085 -20.22 -37.46 -19.38
CA PRO A 1085 -20.13 -37.46 -20.84
C PRO A 1085 -21.13 -36.48 -21.48
N GLY A 1086 -20.62 -35.43 -22.13
CA GLY A 1086 -21.42 -34.30 -22.61
C GLY A 1086 -21.88 -33.33 -21.50
N GLY A 1087 -21.17 -33.34 -20.37
CA GLY A 1087 -21.56 -32.74 -19.10
C GLY A 1087 -21.23 -31.27 -18.90
N LEU A 1088 -20.95 -30.93 -17.63
CA LEU A 1088 -20.73 -29.58 -17.10
C LEU A 1088 -19.40 -28.97 -17.55
N SER A 1089 -19.19 -28.85 -18.87
CA SER A 1089 -17.95 -28.36 -19.46
C SER A 1089 -17.58 -26.94 -19.00
N CYS A 1090 -16.28 -26.63 -19.00
CA CYS A 1090 -15.72 -25.28 -18.86
C CYS A 1090 -16.64 -24.20 -19.47
N PRO A 1091 -17.06 -23.16 -18.72
CA PRO A 1091 -17.97 -22.13 -19.21
C PRO A 1091 -17.42 -21.41 -20.47
N PRO A 1092 -18.02 -21.57 -21.66
CA PRO A 1092 -17.48 -20.97 -22.87
C PRO A 1092 -17.87 -19.49 -22.96
N ASN A 1093 -16.88 -18.61 -23.16
CA ASN A 1093 -17.04 -17.20 -23.53
C ASN A 1093 -17.97 -16.38 -22.60
N GLY A 1094 -18.04 -16.71 -21.30
CA GLY A 1094 -18.78 -15.90 -20.32
C GLY A 1094 -20.31 -15.90 -20.43
N ASN A 1095 -20.89 -16.79 -21.25
CA ASN A 1095 -22.33 -16.77 -21.54
C ASN A 1095 -23.13 -17.90 -20.84
N ALA A 1096 -22.45 -18.81 -20.14
CA ALA A 1096 -23.09 -19.89 -19.36
C ALA A 1096 -23.49 -19.39 -17.96
N VAL A 1097 -24.42 -18.44 -17.92
CA VAL A 1097 -24.82 -17.73 -16.69
C VAL A 1097 -26.17 -18.21 -16.12
N VAL A 1098 -26.29 -18.12 -14.80
CA VAL A 1098 -27.56 -18.08 -14.06
C VAL A 1098 -27.89 -16.61 -13.79
N VAL A 1099 -29.16 -16.24 -13.92
CA VAL A 1099 -29.70 -14.97 -13.42
C VAL A 1099 -30.69 -15.28 -12.30
N HIS A 1100 -30.53 -14.65 -11.14
CA HIS A 1100 -31.42 -14.76 -9.99
C HIS A 1100 -31.86 -13.38 -9.53
N ASN A 1101 -33.11 -13.26 -9.05
CA ASN A 1101 -33.68 -12.00 -8.57
C ASN A 1101 -33.98 -12.10 -7.08
N TRP A 1102 -33.49 -11.15 -6.31
CA TRP A 1102 -33.70 -11.05 -4.87
C TRP A 1102 -35.03 -10.34 -4.56
N ALA A 1103 -35.64 -10.67 -3.44
CA ALA A 1103 -36.86 -10.03 -2.94
C ALA A 1103 -36.56 -8.77 -2.10
N THR A 1104 -35.45 -8.75 -1.36
CA THR A 1104 -35.19 -7.71 -0.33
C THR A 1104 -33.77 -7.12 -0.31
N ALA A 1105 -32.81 -7.68 -1.04
CA ALA A 1105 -31.47 -7.11 -1.17
C ALA A 1105 -31.47 -5.89 -2.11
N THR A 1106 -30.68 -4.84 -1.84
CA THR A 1106 -30.68 -3.61 -2.68
C THR A 1106 -30.20 -3.86 -4.10
N THR A 1107 -29.42 -4.92 -4.24
CA THR A 1107 -28.85 -5.50 -5.44
C THR A 1107 -29.92 -5.85 -6.48
N GLY A 1108 -31.13 -6.25 -6.05
CA GLY A 1108 -32.26 -6.61 -6.90
C GLY A 1108 -32.08 -7.92 -7.69
N SER A 1109 -30.90 -8.17 -8.24
CA SER A 1109 -30.54 -9.41 -8.93
C SER A 1109 -29.06 -9.78 -8.75
N VAL A 1110 -28.68 -10.96 -9.22
CA VAL A 1110 -27.30 -11.42 -9.38
C VAL A 1110 -27.20 -12.25 -10.67
N THR A 1111 -26.07 -12.14 -11.36
CA THR A 1111 -25.74 -12.95 -12.55
C THR A 1111 -24.39 -13.61 -12.31
N PHE A 1112 -24.31 -14.94 -12.45
CA PHE A 1112 -23.10 -15.71 -12.13
C PHE A 1112 -22.90 -16.91 -13.04
N LEU A 1113 -21.68 -17.43 -13.18
CA LEU A 1113 -21.40 -18.63 -13.98
C LEU A 1113 -21.96 -19.91 -13.33
N ARG A 1114 -22.65 -20.74 -14.12
CA ARG A 1114 -23.39 -21.91 -13.58
C ARG A 1114 -22.55 -23.16 -13.27
N HIS A 1115 -21.33 -23.25 -13.80
CA HIS A 1115 -20.37 -24.34 -13.50
C HIS A 1115 -19.10 -23.80 -12.80
N ALA A 1116 -19.21 -22.71 -12.05
CA ALA A 1116 -18.09 -22.15 -11.29
C ALA A 1116 -18.57 -21.53 -9.97
N MET A 1117 -17.70 -21.50 -8.99
CA MET A 1117 -17.87 -20.80 -7.72
C MET A 1117 -16.67 -19.89 -7.46
N GLU A 1118 -16.89 -18.86 -6.68
CA GLU A 1118 -15.88 -17.87 -6.29
C GLU A 1118 -14.80 -18.52 -5.38
N ARG A 1119 -13.55 -18.07 -5.49
CA ARG A 1119 -12.40 -18.71 -4.82
C ARG A 1119 -12.16 -18.20 -3.38
N GLY A 1120 -12.61 -17.01 -3.05
CA GLY A 1120 -12.54 -16.33 -1.76
C GLY A 1120 -11.22 -15.60 -1.50
N ASN A 1121 -10.59 -15.00 -2.53
CA ASN A 1121 -9.20 -14.51 -2.41
C ASN A 1121 -8.82 -13.32 -3.32
N ASP A 1122 -9.79 -12.61 -3.91
CA ASP A 1122 -9.52 -11.49 -4.83
C ASP A 1122 -9.44 -10.11 -4.13
N GLY A 1123 -9.93 -10.00 -2.88
CA GLY A 1123 -10.05 -8.73 -2.16
C GLY A 1123 -11.36 -8.00 -2.40
N VAL A 1124 -12.44 -8.75 -2.58
CA VAL A 1124 -13.80 -8.25 -2.57
C VAL A 1124 -14.65 -9.15 -1.67
N SER A 1125 -15.30 -8.55 -0.67
CA SER A 1125 -16.25 -9.26 0.19
C SER A 1125 -17.61 -9.32 -0.52
N ASP A 1126 -17.82 -10.34 -1.34
CA ASP A 1126 -19.02 -10.51 -2.15
C ASP A 1126 -19.73 -11.87 -1.98
N LEU A 1127 -20.64 -12.22 -2.90
CA LEU A 1127 -21.31 -13.51 -2.83
C LEU A 1127 -20.40 -14.60 -3.42
N PRO A 1128 -20.40 -15.82 -2.85
CA PRO A 1128 -19.55 -16.95 -3.25
C PRO A 1128 -19.97 -17.60 -4.60
N PHE A 1129 -20.29 -16.79 -5.60
CA PHE A 1129 -20.63 -17.15 -6.97
C PHE A 1129 -19.62 -16.46 -7.90
N CYS A 1130 -19.26 -17.07 -9.03
CA CYS A 1130 -18.34 -16.42 -9.97
C CYS A 1130 -19.04 -15.26 -10.73
N LEU A 1131 -18.76 -14.00 -10.39
CA LEU A 1131 -19.42 -12.77 -10.90
C LEU A 1131 -18.62 -12.03 -12.00
N GLY A 1132 -17.32 -12.29 -12.13
CA GLY A 1132 -16.47 -11.83 -13.23
C GLY A 1132 -15.45 -10.76 -12.84
N ASN A 1133 -14.25 -10.84 -13.44
CA ASN A 1133 -13.00 -10.24 -12.97
C ASN A 1133 -12.38 -10.96 -11.74
N GLU A 1134 -12.73 -12.25 -11.55
CA GLU A 1134 -12.32 -13.12 -10.43
C GLU A 1134 -11.50 -14.35 -10.88
N ASP A 1135 -10.75 -14.90 -9.92
CA ASP A 1135 -10.32 -16.30 -9.93
C ASP A 1135 -11.50 -17.20 -9.50
N CYS A 1136 -11.94 -18.14 -10.34
CA CYS A 1136 -13.07 -19.01 -10.02
C CYS A 1136 -12.71 -20.50 -9.99
N ILE A 1137 -13.28 -21.24 -9.05
CA ILE A 1137 -13.18 -22.70 -8.96
C ILE A 1137 -14.21 -23.32 -9.91
N TYR A 1138 -13.74 -24.06 -10.91
CA TYR A 1138 -14.54 -24.86 -11.83
C TYR A 1138 -15.23 -26.02 -11.09
N THR A 1139 -16.53 -26.23 -11.36
CA THR A 1139 -17.35 -27.25 -10.70
C THR A 1139 -17.83 -28.32 -11.71
N PRO A 1140 -16.98 -29.30 -12.09
CA PRO A 1140 -17.31 -30.29 -13.12
C PRO A 1140 -18.29 -31.40 -12.68
N ASN A 1141 -18.46 -31.58 -11.36
CA ASN A 1141 -19.19 -32.70 -10.79
C ASN A 1141 -20.62 -32.34 -10.42
N PHE A 1142 -21.51 -33.34 -10.36
CA PHE A 1142 -22.83 -33.15 -9.78
C PHE A 1142 -22.83 -33.11 -8.24
N GLY A 1143 -23.50 -32.11 -7.67
CA GLY A 1143 -23.71 -31.95 -6.22
C GLY A 1143 -22.62 -31.15 -5.51
N GLY A 1144 -22.50 -31.34 -4.19
CA GLY A 1144 -21.58 -30.54 -3.35
C GLY A 1144 -20.10 -30.91 -3.47
N TYR A 1145 -19.78 -32.09 -4.00
CA TYR A 1145 -18.39 -32.56 -4.07
C TYR A 1145 -17.72 -32.17 -5.39
N GLN A 1146 -16.85 -31.16 -5.35
CA GLN A 1146 -16.11 -30.67 -6.53
C GLN A 1146 -14.62 -31.09 -6.54
N GLY A 1147 -14.19 -31.85 -5.53
CA GLY A 1147 -12.79 -32.25 -5.32
C GLY A 1147 -12.29 -31.83 -3.94
N HIS A 1148 -10.99 -32.05 -3.69
CA HIS A 1148 -10.33 -31.67 -2.44
C HIS A 1148 -8.80 -31.52 -2.59
N ASN A 1149 -8.13 -31.11 -1.50
CA ASN A 1149 -6.70 -30.72 -1.42
C ASN A 1149 -6.40 -29.41 -2.17
N THR A 1150 -5.17 -29.20 -2.63
CA THR A 1150 -4.73 -27.92 -3.20
C THR A 1150 -5.40 -27.61 -4.54
N LEU A 1151 -5.68 -26.33 -4.81
CA LEU A 1151 -6.15 -25.85 -6.11
C LEU A 1151 -5.00 -25.78 -7.14
N THR A 1152 -5.31 -26.05 -8.40
CA THR A 1152 -4.42 -25.96 -9.57
C THR A 1152 -5.18 -25.36 -10.76
N ALA A 1153 -4.49 -24.83 -11.78
CA ALA A 1153 -5.17 -24.35 -12.98
C ALA A 1153 -5.93 -25.49 -13.69
N SER A 1154 -7.21 -25.29 -13.99
CA SER A 1154 -8.15 -26.34 -14.45
C SER A 1154 -7.98 -26.77 -15.92
N GLY A 1155 -7.12 -26.11 -16.68
CA GLY A 1155 -7.03 -26.28 -18.14
C GLY A 1155 -8.23 -25.74 -18.93
N CYS A 1156 -9.26 -25.19 -18.26
CA CYS A 1156 -10.30 -24.40 -18.92
C CYS A 1156 -9.71 -23.13 -19.54
N THR A 1157 -10.19 -22.75 -20.72
CA THR A 1157 -9.83 -21.47 -21.35
C THR A 1157 -10.35 -20.31 -20.51
N SER A 1158 -9.47 -19.37 -20.14
CA SER A 1158 -9.81 -18.10 -19.50
C SER A 1158 -10.88 -17.34 -20.30
N ILE A 1159 -11.86 -16.74 -19.63
CA ILE A 1159 -12.86 -15.91 -20.30
C ILE A 1159 -12.28 -14.51 -20.50
N ALA A 1160 -12.14 -14.10 -21.76
CA ALA A 1160 -11.72 -12.75 -22.15
C ALA A 1160 -12.89 -11.74 -22.13
N THR A 1161 -12.64 -10.50 -22.53
CA THR A 1161 -13.64 -9.42 -22.56
C THR A 1161 -14.75 -9.62 -23.59
N GLY A 1162 -15.94 -9.07 -23.30
CA GLY A 1162 -17.11 -9.06 -24.19
C GLY A 1162 -18.13 -10.19 -23.99
N GLY A 1163 -18.03 -10.98 -22.92
CA GLY A 1163 -19.07 -11.92 -22.47
C GLY A 1163 -20.11 -11.27 -21.56
N SER A 1164 -21.10 -12.04 -21.08
CA SER A 1164 -22.00 -11.57 -19.99
C SER A 1164 -21.31 -11.55 -18.62
N ILE A 1165 -20.26 -12.37 -18.48
CA ILE A 1165 -19.24 -12.38 -17.43
C ILE A 1165 -17.90 -12.34 -18.18
N GLU A 1166 -16.91 -11.59 -17.68
CA GLU A 1166 -15.60 -11.45 -18.34
C GLU A 1166 -14.41 -11.51 -17.38
N ASN A 1167 -13.20 -11.65 -17.93
CA ASN A 1167 -11.92 -11.73 -17.20
C ASN A 1167 -11.91 -12.75 -16.05
N VAL A 1168 -12.33 -13.99 -16.34
CA VAL A 1168 -12.32 -15.10 -15.38
C VAL A 1168 -11.22 -16.09 -15.72
N ASP A 1169 -10.37 -16.39 -14.73
CA ASP A 1169 -9.40 -17.49 -14.76
C ASP A 1169 -9.89 -18.66 -13.88
N PHE A 1170 -9.65 -19.91 -14.32
CA PHE A 1170 -10.29 -21.10 -13.75
C PHE A 1170 -9.33 -22.07 -13.06
N TYR A 1171 -9.69 -22.45 -11.83
CA TYR A 1171 -8.96 -23.42 -10.99
C TYR A 1171 -9.80 -24.66 -10.73
N GLU A 1172 -9.15 -25.78 -10.45
CA GLU A 1172 -9.78 -27.03 -10.00
C GLU A 1172 -9.01 -27.61 -8.81
N TYR A 1173 -9.64 -28.54 -8.10
CA TYR A 1173 -8.96 -29.29 -7.04
C TYR A 1173 -8.04 -30.36 -7.62
N SER A 1174 -6.80 -30.39 -7.18
CA SER A 1174 -5.77 -31.38 -7.54
C SER A 1174 -6.19 -32.85 -7.33
N VAL A 1175 -7.19 -33.12 -6.49
CA VAL A 1175 -7.81 -34.44 -6.35
C VAL A 1175 -9.32 -34.36 -6.57
N ASN A 1176 -9.76 -34.70 -7.78
CA ASN A 1176 -11.15 -34.96 -8.10
C ASN A 1176 -11.47 -36.46 -7.98
N GLY A 1177 -11.77 -36.91 -6.75
CA GLY A 1177 -12.33 -38.24 -6.47
C GLY A 1177 -11.32 -39.24 -5.89
N PHE A 1178 -11.68 -40.53 -5.88
CA PHE A 1178 -10.82 -41.64 -5.41
C PHE A 1178 -10.99 -42.96 -6.19
#